data_AF-A0A644WMA6-F1
#
_entry.id   AF-A0A644WMA6-F1
#
_cell.length_a   1.000
_cell.length_b   1.000
_cell.length_c   1.000
_cell.angle_alpha   90.00
_cell.angle_beta   90.00
_cell.angle_gamma   90.00
#
_symmetry.space_group_name_H-M   'P 1'
#
loop_
_entity.id
_entity.type
_entity.pdbx_description
1 polymer ?
#
loop_
_entity_poly.entity_id
_entity_poly.type
_entity_poly.pdbx_seq_one_letter_code
_entity_poly.pdbx_strand_id
1 'polypeptide(L)'
;MKRTRKIFLITLAVIVLGVGGTAAYFYFKTSPMRAIWNYVPRDAVYIIETDNLTKGWNTLAESKMWQHLISDPLFEDIEESATTLDSLIRGDETMDMLFTDRPLLVSCHLLPNNDFDFLFLVDLKQAGKFAFIKDYIGGIVGNFGYNLEREKFEDTDILIISDKTSDEVFYLSVIDNVFMASYNKSLVQNAITTAKTPDLWKNDQAFQAVVSSTSGNNLFRFYVSYNFMAPYISYYLSDEQDLLDELKRIFNYSAFNINLESERLSFSGSTILKDSADSYIHMLSGIERGPLQAYRIIPSDAAMYVSVSFADYMELFNNLKAKFTFNDSAGAESYEKSLKKMEKLFGIDLEKDFFSWIGTEIAMVKLPPTPNARENDMIAILHTKDIELAMTGLDNILKKVKNRTPVKIKDSEYKNFKIHYLGINGFFRMFFGKMFARIEKPYFIYMDDFVVFSNSPSCLMDMIDAYEKGRFLANDEEFMDFMGQFEDEANVSVFMQGPRIYSHLYYYAKKEQKANIKQSSEILASFKNIGFQLISEKNGKFSNKLIVEHNADALFDSELEEIENSAEELYVSEFDSLLAIELPDNAEDGKTCKIYFEDDSTQLRAEGRIRDGKREGMWRFYYESGQIQGSLMFEDGEPTGKGLLYYDEEDGGTKAQADFEDGQIEGTYLEYYSNGESKTSIEYSEGKPDGEAKFYYDSGNIKIEGEYKEGLKQGKWRHYTETGDLMDKEKWKKDQQKTRKKDQ
;
A
#
# COMPACT_ATOMS: atom_id res chain seq x y z
N MET A 1 -20.05 -9.18 12.48
CA MET A 1 -19.73 -10.36 13.31
C MET A 1 -20.70 -10.36 14.50
N LYS A 2 -21.32 -11.50 14.81
CA LYS A 2 -22.15 -11.65 16.02
C LYS A 2 -21.55 -12.77 16.86
N ARG A 3 -20.78 -12.36 17.86
CA ARG A 3 -20.62 -12.99 19.18
C ARG A 3 -19.64 -12.07 19.88
N THR A 4 -20.20 -11.13 20.64
CA THR A 4 -19.55 -10.48 21.79
C THR A 4 -18.73 -11.55 22.48
N ARG A 5 -17.41 -11.54 22.27
CA ARG A 5 -16.45 -12.42 22.95
C ARG A 5 -16.02 -11.68 24.22
N LYS A 6 -16.95 -11.54 25.17
CA LYS A 6 -16.64 -10.94 26.47
C LYS A 6 -15.91 -12.00 27.29
N ILE A 7 -15.00 -11.58 28.16
CA ILE A 7 -14.62 -12.39 29.35
C ILE A 7 -13.46 -13.42 29.17
N PHE A 8 -12.38 -13.12 28.44
CA PHE A 8 -11.11 -13.85 28.61
C PHE A 8 -10.40 -13.30 29.85
N LEU A 9 -10.29 -11.97 29.91
CA LEU A 9 -9.50 -11.26 30.91
C LEU A 9 -10.24 -11.08 32.24
N ILE A 10 -11.57 -10.92 32.20
CA ILE A 10 -12.42 -10.89 33.40
C ILE A 10 -12.36 -12.24 34.12
N THR A 11 -12.41 -13.35 33.38
CA THR A 11 -12.30 -14.71 33.94
C THR A 11 -10.91 -14.97 34.53
N LEU A 12 -9.85 -14.55 33.84
CA LEU A 12 -8.46 -14.72 34.27
C LEU A 12 -8.17 -14.01 35.61
N ALA A 13 -8.73 -12.83 35.78
CA ALA A 13 -8.52 -12.01 36.96
C ALA A 13 -9.37 -12.44 38.16
N VAL A 14 -10.63 -12.85 37.93
CA VAL A 14 -11.47 -13.49 38.96
C VAL A 14 -10.79 -14.72 39.57
N ILE A 15 -9.95 -15.42 38.81
CA ILE A 15 -9.23 -16.63 39.24
C ILE A 15 -8.05 -16.32 40.17
N VAL A 16 -7.37 -15.19 39.95
CA VAL A 16 -6.11 -14.88 40.63
C VAL A 16 -6.32 -14.05 41.90
N LEU A 17 -7.40 -13.28 41.97
CA LEU A 17 -7.87 -12.48 43.13
C LEU A 17 -8.10 -13.25 44.44
N GLY A 18 -7.82 -14.55 44.54
CA GLY A 18 -7.66 -15.11 45.88
C GLY A 18 -6.62 -16.19 46.02
N VAL A 19 -5.70 -16.30 45.07
CA VAL A 19 -4.52 -17.15 45.25
C VAL A 19 -3.55 -16.53 46.29
N GLY A 20 -3.61 -15.23 46.61
CA GLY A 20 -2.48 -14.54 47.25
C GLY A 20 -2.48 -14.39 48.76
N GLY A 21 -3.54 -14.78 49.48
CA GLY A 21 -3.58 -14.55 50.92
C GLY A 21 -2.67 -15.46 51.76
N THR A 22 -2.52 -16.74 51.39
CA THR A 22 -2.04 -17.76 52.35
C THR A 22 -1.03 -18.76 51.81
N ALA A 23 -0.75 -18.77 50.50
CA ALA A 23 0.05 -19.83 49.88
C ALA A 23 1.56 -19.55 49.83
N ALA A 24 1.98 -18.30 50.04
CA ALA A 24 3.39 -17.89 49.96
C ALA A 24 4.28 -18.48 51.07
N TYR A 25 3.69 -18.92 52.20
CA TYR A 25 4.45 -19.22 53.40
C TYR A 25 4.96 -20.67 53.51
N PHE A 26 4.40 -21.67 52.80
CA PHE A 26 4.60 -23.07 53.25
C PHE A 26 5.23 -24.13 52.36
N TYR A 27 5.34 -24.07 51.02
CA TYR A 27 5.58 -25.35 50.31
C TYR A 27 6.42 -25.30 49.02
N PHE A 28 7.71 -24.94 49.14
CA PHE A 28 8.69 -25.15 48.07
C PHE A 28 9.22 -26.60 48.05
N LYS A 29 8.63 -27.45 47.21
CA LYS A 29 9.25 -28.71 46.74
C LYS A 29 9.34 -28.72 45.21
N THR A 30 10.31 -29.46 44.67
CA THR A 30 10.78 -29.41 43.27
C THR A 30 9.86 -30.17 42.29
N SER A 31 9.13 -29.44 41.44
CA SER A 31 8.43 -29.97 40.25
C SER A 31 9.16 -29.55 38.97
N PRO A 32 9.06 -30.31 37.86
CA PRO A 32 9.70 -29.95 36.59
C PRO A 32 9.09 -28.68 36.00
N MET A 33 9.93 -27.81 35.44
CA MET A 33 9.51 -26.62 34.69
C MET A 33 9.65 -26.92 33.20
N ARG A 34 8.61 -26.65 32.41
CA ARG A 34 8.60 -26.79 30.95
C ARG A 34 8.52 -25.42 30.29
N ALA A 35 9.17 -25.30 29.13
CA ALA A 35 9.09 -24.10 28.31
C ALA A 35 7.64 -23.89 27.80
N ILE A 36 7.17 -22.65 27.79
CA ILE A 36 5.82 -22.27 27.35
C ILE A 36 5.50 -22.76 25.92
N TRP A 37 6.51 -22.78 25.05
CA TRP A 37 6.45 -23.30 23.68
C TRP A 37 6.07 -24.78 23.57
N ASN A 38 6.28 -25.58 24.61
CA ASN A 38 5.87 -27.00 24.60
C ASN A 38 4.34 -27.18 24.63
N TYR A 39 3.58 -26.11 24.85
CA TYR A 39 2.12 -26.14 24.92
C TYR A 39 1.43 -25.57 23.68
N VAL A 40 2.19 -25.04 22.71
CA VAL A 40 1.64 -24.43 21.49
C VAL A 40 1.43 -25.49 20.41
N PRO A 41 0.18 -25.78 19.99
CA PRO A 41 -0.09 -26.73 18.91
C PRO A 41 0.56 -26.31 17.58
N ARG A 42 0.92 -27.29 16.74
CA ARG A 42 1.67 -27.06 15.49
C ARG A 42 0.89 -26.37 14.37
N ASP A 43 -0.43 -26.32 14.48
CA ASP A 43 -1.33 -25.67 13.52
C ASP A 43 -1.54 -24.18 13.81
N ALA A 44 -0.74 -23.59 14.70
CA ALA A 44 -0.73 -22.14 14.93
C ALA A 44 -0.47 -21.38 13.62
N VAL A 45 -1.39 -20.49 13.28
CA VAL A 45 -1.29 -19.57 12.12
C VAL A 45 -0.20 -18.54 12.38
N TYR A 46 -0.30 -17.90 13.54
CA TYR A 46 0.68 -16.96 14.06
C TYR A 46 0.72 -17.01 15.58
N ILE A 47 1.81 -16.48 16.14
CA ILE A 47 2.08 -16.45 17.57
C ILE A 47 2.59 -15.05 17.93
N ILE A 48 2.00 -14.44 18.95
CA ILE A 48 2.46 -13.19 19.56
C ILE A 48 2.99 -13.53 20.94
N GLU A 49 4.20 -13.07 21.26
CA GLU A 49 4.86 -13.29 22.54
C GLU A 49 5.32 -11.96 23.13
N THR A 50 5.25 -11.80 24.45
CA THR A 50 5.93 -10.73 25.18
C THR A 50 6.57 -11.31 26.42
N ASP A 51 7.77 -10.83 26.77
CA ASP A 51 8.46 -11.24 28.01
C ASP A 51 7.86 -10.57 29.25
N ASN A 52 7.14 -9.47 29.05
CA ASN A 52 6.55 -8.67 30.12
C ASN A 52 5.16 -8.19 29.72
N LEU A 53 4.15 -8.95 30.13
CA LEU A 53 2.74 -8.66 29.87
C LEU A 53 2.35 -7.23 30.24
N THR A 54 2.64 -6.79 31.47
CA THR A 54 2.24 -5.46 31.97
C THR A 54 2.89 -4.34 31.17
N LYS A 55 4.20 -4.44 30.89
CA LYS A 55 4.90 -3.43 30.08
C LYS A 55 4.39 -3.41 28.64
N GLY A 56 4.22 -4.59 28.03
CA GLY A 56 3.69 -4.75 26.67
C GLY A 56 2.33 -4.08 26.52
N TRP A 57 1.42 -4.41 27.43
CA TRP A 57 0.07 -3.87 27.47
C TRP A 57 0.04 -2.36 27.70
N ASN A 58 0.70 -1.85 28.75
CA ASN A 58 0.65 -0.41 29.08
C ASN A 58 1.20 0.45 27.94
N THR A 59 2.30 0.02 27.31
CA THR A 59 2.89 0.75 26.17
C THR A 59 1.92 0.84 24.99
N LEU A 60 1.19 -0.24 24.69
CA LEU A 60 0.19 -0.25 23.63
C LEU A 60 -1.02 0.61 24.03
N ALA A 61 -1.59 0.39 25.21
CA ALA A 61 -2.80 1.05 25.68
C ALA A 61 -2.67 2.57 25.79
N GLU A 62 -1.47 3.07 26.14
CA GLU A 62 -1.18 4.50 26.25
C GLU A 62 -0.89 5.18 24.90
N SER A 63 -0.74 4.42 23.81
CA SER A 63 -0.47 4.98 22.47
C SER A 63 -1.70 5.64 21.85
N LYS A 64 -1.51 6.70 21.05
CA LYS A 64 -2.65 7.33 20.35
C LYS A 64 -3.24 6.40 19.31
N MET A 65 -2.43 5.53 18.72
CA MET A 65 -2.85 4.46 17.82
C MET A 65 -3.89 3.59 18.49
N TRP A 66 -3.62 3.08 19.70
CA TRP A 66 -4.60 2.28 20.43
C TRP A 66 -5.86 3.09 20.74
N GLN A 67 -5.72 4.32 21.24
CA GLN A 67 -6.86 5.19 21.53
C GLN A 67 -7.72 5.49 20.29
N HIS A 68 -7.13 5.52 19.09
CA HIS A 68 -7.87 5.64 17.85
C HIS A 68 -8.55 4.32 17.46
N LEU A 69 -7.85 3.19 17.52
CA LEU A 69 -8.40 1.88 17.15
C LEU A 69 -9.66 1.53 17.95
N ILE A 70 -9.66 1.81 19.25
CA ILE A 70 -10.80 1.50 20.15
C ILE A 70 -12.03 2.39 19.92
N SER A 71 -11.92 3.44 19.10
CA SER A 71 -13.09 4.23 18.69
C SER A 71 -13.96 3.49 17.67
N ASP A 72 -13.43 2.46 17.01
CA ASP A 72 -14.14 1.66 16.03
C ASP A 72 -14.79 0.41 16.67
N PRO A 73 -16.05 0.07 16.29
CA PRO A 73 -16.75 -1.10 16.80
C PRO A 73 -16.03 -2.44 16.60
N LEU A 74 -15.07 -2.54 15.67
CA LEU A 74 -14.22 -3.73 15.50
C LEU A 74 -13.36 -4.02 16.74
N PHE A 75 -13.05 -3.00 17.56
CA PHE A 75 -12.15 -3.11 18.70
C PHE A 75 -12.88 -3.02 20.06
N GLU A 76 -14.20 -2.80 20.08
CA GLU A 76 -15.00 -2.66 21.30
C GLU A 76 -14.81 -3.84 22.27
N ASP A 77 -14.88 -5.08 21.76
CA ASP A 77 -14.69 -6.29 22.55
C ASP A 77 -13.27 -6.38 23.16
N ILE A 78 -12.25 -5.89 22.42
CA ILE A 78 -10.86 -5.91 22.87
C ILE A 78 -10.66 -4.85 23.96
N GLU A 79 -11.23 -3.66 23.79
CA GLU A 79 -11.12 -2.56 24.77
C GLU A 79 -11.86 -2.84 26.08
N GLU A 80 -13.07 -3.43 26.01
CA GLU A 80 -13.81 -3.85 27.22
C GLU A 80 -12.99 -4.88 28.01
N SER A 81 -12.40 -5.85 27.30
CA SER A 81 -11.57 -6.90 27.90
C SER A 81 -10.29 -6.32 28.51
N ALA A 82 -9.64 -5.40 27.80
CA ALA A 82 -8.44 -4.69 28.19
C ALA A 82 -8.61 -3.83 29.44
N THR A 83 -9.62 -2.97 29.46
CA THR A 83 -9.94 -2.11 30.61
C THR A 83 -10.23 -2.93 31.85
N THR A 84 -10.92 -4.06 31.67
CA THR A 84 -11.22 -4.96 32.79
C THR A 84 -9.96 -5.65 33.32
N LEU A 85 -9.03 -6.06 32.45
CA LEU A 85 -7.72 -6.60 32.87
C LEU A 85 -6.93 -5.60 33.70
N ASP A 86 -6.82 -4.37 33.22
CA ASP A 86 -6.01 -3.34 33.89
C ASP A 86 -6.58 -3.03 35.28
N SER A 87 -7.91 -2.91 35.41
CA SER A 87 -8.58 -2.73 36.70
C SER A 87 -8.32 -3.88 37.67
N LEU A 88 -8.20 -5.11 37.15
CA LEU A 88 -8.01 -6.29 37.98
C LEU A 88 -6.55 -6.49 38.38
N ILE A 89 -5.60 -6.19 37.51
CA ILE A 89 -4.16 -6.22 37.84
C ILE A 89 -3.82 -5.14 38.87
N ARG A 90 -4.28 -3.90 38.66
CA ARG A 90 -3.97 -2.78 39.57
C ARG A 90 -4.72 -2.84 40.90
N GLY A 91 -5.83 -3.59 40.95
CA GLY A 91 -6.71 -3.68 42.12
C GLY A 91 -6.29 -4.68 43.18
N ASP A 92 -5.28 -5.54 42.95
CA ASP A 92 -4.95 -6.66 43.85
C ASP A 92 -3.47 -7.08 43.80
N GLU A 93 -2.85 -7.21 44.98
CA GLU A 93 -1.43 -7.56 45.12
C GLU A 93 -1.07 -8.97 44.62
N THR A 94 -2.03 -9.90 44.63
CA THR A 94 -1.85 -11.25 44.06
C THR A 94 -1.79 -11.19 42.54
N MET A 95 -2.68 -10.40 41.94
CA MET A 95 -2.77 -10.21 40.50
C MET A 95 -1.48 -9.62 39.96
N ASP A 96 -0.98 -8.58 40.63
CA ASP A 96 0.33 -7.99 40.34
C ASP A 96 1.44 -9.05 40.47
N MET A 97 1.49 -9.81 41.57
CA MET A 97 2.50 -10.87 41.75
C MET A 97 2.45 -11.95 40.66
N LEU A 98 1.26 -12.37 40.23
CA LEU A 98 1.11 -13.46 39.27
C LEU A 98 1.32 -13.06 37.83
N PHE A 99 0.96 -11.83 37.41
CA PHE A 99 1.00 -11.43 36.00
C PHE A 99 2.02 -10.34 35.66
N THR A 100 2.51 -9.58 36.64
CA THR A 100 3.60 -8.62 36.41
C THR A 100 4.90 -9.35 36.12
N ASP A 101 5.63 -8.87 35.11
CA ASP A 101 6.88 -9.46 34.60
C ASP A 101 6.78 -10.94 34.19
N ARG A 102 5.60 -11.36 33.70
CA ARG A 102 5.39 -12.69 33.14
C ARG A 102 5.44 -12.71 31.62
N PRO A 103 6.05 -13.76 31.05
CA PRO A 103 5.87 -14.07 29.64
C PRO A 103 4.42 -14.46 29.33
N LEU A 104 3.84 -13.79 28.33
CA LEU A 104 2.57 -14.16 27.70
C LEU A 104 2.87 -14.63 26.27
N LEU A 105 2.27 -15.74 25.88
CA LEU A 105 2.24 -16.21 24.50
C LEU A 105 0.79 -16.43 24.07
N VAL A 106 0.40 -15.82 22.97
CA VAL A 106 -0.92 -15.97 22.34
C VAL A 106 -0.73 -16.59 20.96
N SER A 107 -1.40 -17.70 20.68
CA SER A 107 -1.37 -18.35 19.37
C SER A 107 -2.77 -18.39 18.74
N CYS A 108 -2.84 -18.04 17.45
CA CYS A 108 -4.07 -18.08 16.66
C CYS A 108 -4.17 -19.41 15.91
N HIS A 109 -5.34 -20.05 15.93
CA HIS A 109 -5.59 -21.33 15.29
C HIS A 109 -6.86 -21.29 14.45
N LEU A 110 -6.81 -21.89 13.25
CA LEU A 110 -7.99 -22.08 12.41
C LEU A 110 -8.87 -23.19 12.98
N LEU A 111 -10.18 -22.93 13.02
CA LEU A 111 -11.21 -23.86 13.43
C LEU A 111 -11.98 -24.40 12.22
N PRO A 112 -12.71 -25.53 12.36
CA PRO A 112 -13.66 -25.97 11.34
C PRO A 112 -14.67 -24.86 10.97
N ASN A 113 -15.15 -24.88 9.73
CA ASN A 113 -16.08 -23.88 9.15
C ASN A 113 -15.51 -22.47 8.92
N ASN A 114 -14.19 -22.36 8.74
CA ASN A 114 -13.49 -21.10 8.47
C ASN A 114 -13.66 -20.06 9.60
N ASP A 115 -13.61 -20.50 10.85
CA ASP A 115 -13.51 -19.62 12.02
C ASP A 115 -12.07 -19.71 12.58
N PHE A 116 -11.75 -18.87 13.56
CA PHE A 116 -10.49 -18.93 14.28
C PHE A 116 -10.68 -18.56 15.76
N ASP A 117 -9.76 -19.04 16.58
CA ASP A 117 -9.73 -18.71 17.99
C ASP A 117 -8.30 -18.74 18.53
N PHE A 118 -8.15 -18.21 19.75
CA PHE A 118 -6.88 -17.96 20.37
C PHE A 118 -6.64 -18.91 21.54
N LEU A 119 -5.42 -19.40 21.64
CA LEU A 119 -4.89 -20.06 22.83
C LEU A 119 -3.96 -19.08 23.53
N PHE A 120 -4.22 -18.85 24.81
CA PHE A 120 -3.43 -17.97 25.66
C PHE A 120 -2.64 -18.80 26.65
N LEU A 121 -1.34 -18.56 26.71
CA LEU A 121 -0.41 -19.25 27.59
C LEU A 121 0.34 -18.24 28.44
N VAL A 122 0.41 -18.48 29.75
CA VAL A 122 1.19 -17.65 30.68
C VAL A 122 2.17 -18.55 31.44
N ASP A 123 3.45 -18.19 31.41
CA ASP A 123 4.46 -18.85 32.25
C ASP A 123 4.40 -18.27 33.67
N LEU A 124 3.80 -19.03 34.58
CA LEU A 124 3.69 -18.66 35.98
C LEU A 124 5.03 -18.80 36.73
N LYS A 125 6.12 -19.21 36.06
CA LYS A 125 7.42 -19.56 36.66
C LYS A 125 7.21 -20.52 37.83
N GLN A 126 7.71 -20.20 39.02
CA GLN A 126 7.51 -21.04 40.21
C GLN A 126 6.10 -20.92 40.82
N ALA A 127 5.28 -19.98 40.37
CA ALA A 127 3.90 -19.78 40.82
C ALA A 127 2.89 -20.71 40.14
N GLY A 128 3.29 -21.58 39.19
CA GLY A 128 2.37 -22.60 38.62
C GLY A 128 2.21 -23.86 39.47
N LYS A 129 2.93 -23.97 40.59
CA LYS A 129 3.06 -25.19 41.43
C LYS A 129 1.80 -25.55 42.25
N PHE A 130 0.61 -25.11 41.83
CA PHE A 130 -0.63 -25.21 42.61
C PHE A 130 -1.60 -26.24 42.03
N ALA A 131 -1.70 -27.42 42.66
CA ALA A 131 -2.88 -28.27 42.50
C ALA A 131 -4.16 -27.57 43.04
N PHE A 132 -4.00 -26.63 43.96
CA PHE A 132 -5.09 -25.88 44.61
C PHE A 132 -5.71 -24.78 43.74
N ILE A 133 -5.04 -24.27 42.69
CA ILE A 133 -5.65 -23.31 41.75
C ILE A 133 -7.02 -23.86 41.31
N LYS A 134 -7.09 -25.15 41.00
CA LYS A 134 -8.30 -25.78 40.51
C LYS A 134 -9.46 -25.80 41.53
N ASP A 135 -9.16 -25.97 42.82
CA ASP A 135 -10.17 -26.08 43.88
C ASP A 135 -10.64 -24.70 44.37
N TYR A 136 -9.79 -23.69 44.24
CA TYR A 136 -10.06 -22.33 44.70
C TYR A 136 -10.87 -21.49 43.70
N ILE A 137 -10.69 -21.75 42.40
CA ILE A 137 -11.41 -21.08 41.31
C ILE A 137 -12.94 -21.15 41.50
N GLY A 138 -13.47 -22.28 42.01
CA GLY A 138 -14.92 -22.47 42.17
C GLY A 138 -15.58 -21.51 43.15
N GLY A 139 -14.87 -21.08 44.19
CA GLY A 139 -15.41 -20.14 45.18
C GLY A 139 -15.54 -18.72 44.66
N ILE A 140 -14.59 -18.27 43.82
CA ILE A 140 -14.57 -16.90 43.31
C ILE A 140 -15.45 -16.74 42.08
N VAL A 141 -15.39 -17.70 41.15
CA VAL A 141 -16.21 -17.70 39.92
C VAL A 141 -17.71 -17.55 40.25
N GLY A 142 -18.17 -18.20 41.32
CA GLY A 142 -19.55 -18.06 41.80
C GLY A 142 -19.93 -16.64 42.27
N ASN A 143 -18.99 -15.87 42.84
CA ASN A 143 -19.22 -14.51 43.35
C ASN A 143 -19.35 -13.45 42.24
N PHE A 144 -18.80 -13.74 41.05
CA PHE A 144 -18.85 -12.85 39.89
C PHE A 144 -19.94 -13.24 38.89
N GLY A 145 -20.90 -14.09 39.29
CA GLY A 145 -22.02 -14.44 38.42
C GLY A 145 -21.68 -15.47 37.34
N TYR A 146 -20.59 -16.22 37.48
CA TYR A 146 -20.23 -17.31 36.59
C TYR A 146 -20.57 -18.67 37.19
N ASN A 147 -20.71 -19.69 36.35
CA ASN A 147 -20.78 -21.08 36.73
C ASN A 147 -19.42 -21.75 36.48
N LEU A 148 -18.98 -22.60 37.41
CA LEU A 148 -17.80 -23.42 37.23
C LEU A 148 -18.19 -24.90 37.15
N GLU A 149 -17.74 -25.55 36.09
CA GLU A 149 -17.73 -27.00 35.96
C GLU A 149 -16.29 -27.51 35.81
N ARG A 150 -16.08 -28.78 36.12
CA ARG A 150 -14.78 -29.45 35.96
C ARG A 150 -14.97 -30.70 35.13
N GLU A 151 -14.15 -30.83 34.10
CA GLU A 151 -14.09 -32.02 33.26
C GLU A 151 -12.66 -32.57 33.26
N LYS A 152 -12.52 -33.90 33.21
CA LYS A 152 -11.21 -34.52 32.98
C LYS A 152 -10.99 -34.74 31.49
N PHE A 153 -9.85 -34.26 31.00
CA PHE A 153 -9.31 -34.65 29.72
C PHE A 153 -7.99 -35.39 29.94
N GLU A 154 -8.01 -36.70 29.64
CA GLU A 154 -6.94 -37.62 30.03
C GLU A 154 -6.71 -37.55 31.56
N ASP A 155 -5.48 -37.23 32.00
CA ASP A 155 -5.12 -37.09 33.41
C ASP A 155 -5.16 -35.63 33.91
N THR A 156 -5.63 -34.70 33.08
CA THR A 156 -5.64 -33.26 33.38
C THR A 156 -7.06 -32.73 33.52
N ASP A 157 -7.35 -32.04 34.63
CA ASP A 157 -8.61 -31.31 34.75
C ASP A 157 -8.62 -30.05 33.87
N ILE A 158 -9.70 -29.90 33.10
CA ILE A 158 -10.11 -28.67 32.44
C ILE A 158 -11.23 -28.06 33.27
N LEU A 159 -11.06 -26.80 33.63
CA LEU A 159 -12.11 -26.00 34.26
C LEU A 159 -12.89 -25.29 33.16
N ILE A 160 -14.22 -25.37 33.28
CA ILE A 160 -15.18 -24.82 32.32
C ILE A 160 -15.92 -23.70 33.06
N ILE A 161 -15.74 -22.47 32.60
CA ILE A 161 -16.36 -21.29 33.18
C ILE A 161 -17.40 -20.78 32.21
N SER A 162 -18.65 -20.71 32.62
CA SER A 162 -19.74 -20.15 31.80
C SER A 162 -20.35 -18.93 32.45
N ASP A 163 -20.65 -17.92 31.64
CA ASP A 163 -21.40 -16.75 32.10
C ASP A 163 -22.86 -17.14 32.38
N LYS A 164 -23.47 -16.60 33.45
CA LYS A 164 -24.90 -16.77 33.71
C LYS A 164 -25.77 -15.86 32.84
N THR A 165 -25.18 -14.86 32.20
CA THR A 165 -25.84 -13.80 31.45
C THR A 165 -25.57 -13.87 29.94
N SER A 166 -24.57 -14.64 29.50
CA SER A 166 -24.26 -14.89 28.09
C SER A 166 -24.08 -16.38 27.79
N ASP A 167 -24.10 -16.77 26.52
CA ASP A 167 -23.82 -18.16 26.08
C ASP A 167 -22.30 -18.46 26.00
N GLU A 168 -21.46 -17.64 26.63
CA GLU A 168 -20.02 -17.74 26.53
C GLU A 168 -19.46 -18.75 27.52
N VAL A 169 -18.53 -19.56 27.01
CA VAL A 169 -17.88 -20.61 27.79
C VAL A 169 -16.38 -20.49 27.59
N PHE A 170 -15.67 -20.52 28.70
CA PHE A 170 -14.26 -20.32 28.77
C PHE A 170 -13.57 -21.54 29.40
N TYR A 171 -12.54 -22.05 28.75
CA TYR A 171 -11.87 -23.28 29.13
C TYR A 171 -10.46 -22.96 29.59
N LEU A 172 -10.06 -23.56 30.71
CA LEU A 172 -8.73 -23.34 31.25
C LEU A 172 -8.14 -24.59 31.89
N SER A 173 -6.82 -24.64 31.91
CA SER A 173 -6.05 -25.68 32.59
C SER A 173 -4.71 -25.15 33.06
N VAL A 174 -4.08 -25.86 33.99
CA VAL A 174 -2.72 -25.59 34.45
C VAL A 174 -1.97 -26.91 34.48
N ILE A 175 -0.83 -26.95 33.78
CA ILE A 175 0.09 -28.08 33.76
C ILE A 175 1.50 -27.55 34.06
N ASP A 176 2.17 -28.16 35.02
CA ASP A 176 3.52 -27.78 35.48
C ASP A 176 3.60 -26.30 35.89
N ASN A 177 4.19 -25.43 35.07
CA ASN A 177 4.30 -23.98 35.30
C ASN A 177 3.44 -23.13 34.36
N VAL A 178 2.68 -23.75 33.44
CA VAL A 178 1.99 -23.03 32.37
C VAL A 178 0.49 -23.02 32.62
N PHE A 179 -0.06 -21.82 32.72
CA PHE A 179 -1.49 -21.55 32.63
C PHE A 179 -1.88 -21.50 31.15
N MET A 180 -2.95 -22.20 30.78
CA MET A 180 -3.48 -22.20 29.42
C MET A 180 -4.97 -21.99 29.41
N ALA A 181 -5.46 -21.17 28.47
CA ALA A 181 -6.89 -20.92 28.36
C ALA A 181 -7.33 -20.50 26.96
N SER A 182 -8.61 -20.74 26.64
CA SER A 182 -9.25 -20.43 25.36
C SER A 182 -10.77 -20.48 25.47
N TYR A 183 -11.48 -19.78 24.59
CA TYR A 183 -12.93 -19.96 24.39
C TYR A 183 -13.27 -21.25 23.63
N ASN A 184 -12.26 -21.89 23.04
CA ASN A 184 -12.40 -23.16 22.37
C ASN A 184 -11.82 -24.30 23.21
N LYS A 185 -12.70 -25.21 23.64
CA LYS A 185 -12.34 -26.42 24.40
C LYS A 185 -11.25 -27.24 23.73
N SER A 186 -11.35 -27.44 22.41
CA SER A 186 -10.42 -28.27 21.65
C SER A 186 -9.03 -27.67 21.61
N LEU A 187 -8.87 -26.34 21.64
CA LEU A 187 -7.55 -25.70 21.73
C LEU A 187 -6.85 -26.00 23.06
N VAL A 188 -7.57 -25.94 24.18
CA VAL A 188 -7.01 -26.33 25.49
C VAL A 188 -6.63 -27.82 25.50
N GLN A 189 -7.49 -28.69 24.96
CA GLN A 189 -7.20 -30.13 24.83
C GLN A 189 -5.96 -30.40 23.94
N ASN A 190 -5.82 -29.67 22.83
CA ASN A 190 -4.68 -29.77 21.94
C ASN A 190 -3.39 -29.29 22.63
N ALA A 191 -3.46 -28.22 23.43
CA ALA A 191 -2.32 -27.74 24.23
C ALA A 191 -1.87 -28.79 25.26
N ILE A 192 -2.81 -29.42 25.98
CA ILE A 192 -2.55 -30.51 26.93
C ILE A 192 -1.87 -31.70 26.22
N THR A 193 -2.37 -32.07 25.03
CA THR A 193 -1.80 -33.16 24.24
C THR A 193 -0.38 -32.82 23.77
N THR A 194 -0.18 -31.59 23.28
CA THR A 194 1.12 -31.10 22.77
C THR A 194 2.17 -31.07 23.88
N ALA A 195 1.78 -30.74 25.11
CA ALA A 195 2.67 -30.72 26.27
C ALA A 195 3.37 -32.08 26.53
N LYS A 196 2.78 -33.19 26.06
CA LYS A 196 3.34 -34.54 26.19
C LYS A 196 4.43 -34.87 25.16
N THR A 197 4.53 -34.09 24.08
CA THR A 197 5.57 -34.21 23.06
C THR A 197 6.52 -33.00 23.17
N PRO A 198 7.40 -32.97 24.18
CA PRO A 198 8.28 -31.83 24.42
C PRO A 198 9.22 -31.61 23.23
N ASP A 199 9.67 -30.36 23.08
CA ASP A 199 10.67 -29.94 22.10
C ASP A 199 10.23 -30.00 20.64
N LEU A 200 8.92 -30.10 20.36
CA LEU A 200 8.39 -30.06 18.98
C LEU A 200 8.93 -28.86 18.21
N TRP A 201 8.73 -27.63 18.70
CA TRP A 201 9.22 -26.41 18.06
C TRP A 201 10.75 -26.26 18.12
N LYS A 202 11.38 -26.78 19.17
CA LYS A 202 12.84 -26.77 19.35
C LYS A 202 13.56 -27.64 18.33
N ASN A 203 12.94 -28.73 17.91
CA ASN A 203 13.48 -29.66 16.90
C ASN A 203 13.21 -29.21 15.46
N ASP A 204 12.46 -28.12 15.25
CA ASP A 204 12.21 -27.53 13.95
C ASP A 204 13.32 -26.55 13.57
N GLN A 205 14.28 -27.02 12.78
CA GLN A 205 15.46 -26.22 12.41
C GLN A 205 15.09 -24.91 11.71
N ALA A 206 14.09 -24.92 10.83
CA ALA A 206 13.65 -23.72 10.11
C ALA A 206 13.01 -22.71 11.05
N PHE A 207 12.19 -23.18 12.01
CA PHE A 207 11.62 -22.31 13.03
C PHE A 207 12.69 -21.75 13.97
N GLN A 208 13.62 -22.59 14.45
CA GLN A 208 14.72 -22.13 15.30
C GLN A 208 15.60 -21.08 14.59
N ALA A 209 15.78 -21.20 13.28
CA ALA A 209 16.50 -20.20 12.50
C ALA A 209 15.84 -18.82 12.57
N VAL A 210 14.50 -18.72 12.45
CA VAL A 210 13.81 -17.42 12.57
C VAL A 210 13.74 -16.93 14.02
N VAL A 211 13.52 -17.82 15.00
CA VAL A 211 13.48 -17.43 16.43
C VAL A 211 14.80 -16.81 16.88
N SER A 212 15.93 -17.31 16.38
CA SER A 212 17.26 -16.76 16.71
C SER A 212 17.43 -15.28 16.30
N SER A 213 16.66 -14.79 15.32
CA SER A 213 16.67 -13.39 14.88
C SER A 213 15.88 -12.45 15.79
N THR A 214 15.04 -12.99 16.68
CA THR A 214 14.13 -12.23 17.56
C THR A 214 14.62 -12.09 19.01
N SER A 215 15.93 -12.13 19.23
CA SER A 215 16.50 -11.91 20.57
C SER A 215 16.47 -10.42 20.96
N GLY A 216 16.50 -10.13 22.27
CA GLY A 216 16.56 -8.77 22.80
C GLY A 216 15.33 -8.33 23.59
N ASN A 217 15.38 -7.11 24.13
CA ASN A 217 14.32 -6.52 24.95
C ASN A 217 13.35 -5.73 24.04
N ASN A 218 12.45 -6.46 23.37
CA ASN A 218 11.47 -5.91 22.44
C ASN A 218 10.08 -5.87 23.09
N LEU A 219 9.17 -5.05 22.55
CA LEU A 219 7.81 -4.94 23.11
C LEU A 219 7.02 -6.24 22.93
N PHE A 220 6.97 -6.73 21.70
CA PHE A 220 6.41 -8.02 21.33
C PHE A 220 7.31 -8.75 20.34
N ARG A 221 7.11 -10.05 20.22
CA ARG A 221 7.65 -10.90 19.16
C ARG A 221 6.49 -11.55 18.42
N PHE A 222 6.58 -11.60 17.10
CA PHE A 222 5.54 -12.13 16.25
C PHE A 222 6.11 -13.17 15.30
N TYR A 223 5.48 -14.34 15.26
CA TYR A 223 5.90 -15.48 14.45
C TYR A 223 4.76 -15.91 13.55
N VAL A 224 5.05 -16.20 12.29
CA VAL A 224 4.05 -16.59 11.28
C VAL A 224 4.45 -17.90 10.62
N SER A 225 3.47 -18.79 10.45
CA SER A 225 3.58 -20.01 9.64
C SER A 225 2.78 -19.87 8.35
N TYR A 226 3.48 -19.84 7.21
CA TYR A 226 2.83 -19.67 5.91
C TYR A 226 2.02 -20.90 5.45
N ASN A 227 2.21 -22.05 6.11
CA ASN A 227 1.40 -23.25 5.90
C ASN A 227 -0.08 -23.02 6.26
N PHE A 228 -0.34 -22.22 7.29
CA PHE A 228 -1.67 -21.96 7.84
C PHE A 228 -2.15 -20.52 7.57
N MET A 229 -1.23 -19.60 7.30
CA MET A 229 -1.56 -18.22 6.93
C MET A 229 -2.36 -18.11 5.63
N ALA A 230 -2.03 -18.89 4.60
CA ALA A 230 -2.75 -18.82 3.33
C ALA A 230 -4.26 -19.15 3.46
N PRO A 231 -4.67 -20.25 4.12
CA PRO A 231 -6.08 -20.49 4.45
C PRO A 231 -6.73 -19.42 5.35
N TYR A 232 -5.96 -18.78 6.23
CA TYR A 232 -6.45 -17.68 7.06
C TYR A 232 -6.77 -16.43 6.23
N ILE A 233 -5.87 -16.03 5.33
CA ILE A 233 -6.08 -14.85 4.46
C ILE A 233 -7.22 -15.09 3.46
N SER A 234 -7.37 -16.32 2.94
CA SER A 234 -8.44 -16.66 2.01
C SER A 234 -9.84 -16.50 2.61
N TYR A 235 -9.97 -16.30 3.92
CA TYR A 235 -11.22 -15.90 4.56
C TYR A 235 -11.71 -14.54 4.05
N TYR A 236 -10.80 -13.57 3.88
CA TYR A 236 -11.14 -12.16 3.61
C TYR A 236 -11.21 -11.82 2.11
N LEU A 237 -10.40 -12.47 1.28
CA LEU A 237 -10.21 -12.12 -0.15
C LEU A 237 -10.94 -13.09 -1.09
N SER A 238 -11.54 -12.59 -2.17
CA SER A 238 -12.33 -13.41 -3.11
C SER A 238 -11.50 -14.08 -4.22
N ASP A 239 -10.39 -13.47 -4.68
CA ASP A 239 -9.77 -13.79 -5.99
C ASP A 239 -8.23 -13.81 -6.01
N GLU A 240 -7.55 -14.25 -4.94
CA GLU A 240 -6.09 -14.30 -4.89
C GLU A 240 -5.53 -15.69 -4.49
N GLN A 241 -6.29 -16.76 -4.76
CA GLN A 241 -5.91 -18.12 -4.36
C GLN A 241 -4.55 -18.55 -4.94
N ASP A 242 -4.26 -18.19 -6.19
CA ASP A 242 -2.98 -18.46 -6.84
C ASP A 242 -1.80 -17.81 -6.09
N LEU A 243 -1.97 -16.57 -5.61
CA LEU A 243 -0.96 -15.85 -4.85
C LEU A 243 -0.79 -16.44 -3.44
N LEU A 244 -1.89 -16.80 -2.78
CA LEU A 244 -1.86 -17.46 -1.47
C LEU A 244 -1.21 -18.84 -1.54
N ASP A 245 -1.46 -19.59 -2.61
CA ASP A 245 -0.83 -20.89 -2.85
C ASP A 245 0.68 -20.73 -3.10
N GLU A 246 1.11 -19.68 -3.81
CA GLU A 246 2.52 -19.34 -3.96
C GLU A 246 3.17 -18.94 -2.63
N LEU A 247 2.52 -18.11 -1.82
CA LEU A 247 3.03 -17.76 -0.49
C LEU A 247 3.25 -19.00 0.38
N LYS A 248 2.27 -19.90 0.39
CA LYS A 248 2.34 -21.19 1.09
C LYS A 248 3.45 -22.08 0.52
N ARG A 249 3.67 -22.07 -0.79
CA ARG A 249 4.69 -22.89 -1.46
C ARG A 249 6.11 -22.40 -1.16
N ILE A 250 6.29 -21.08 -1.10
CA ILE A 250 7.62 -20.43 -1.06
C ILE A 250 8.11 -20.22 0.38
N PHE A 251 7.28 -19.64 1.24
CA PHE A 251 7.69 -19.21 2.57
C PHE A 251 7.44 -20.31 3.60
N ASN A 252 8.35 -20.44 4.57
CA ASN A 252 8.20 -21.37 5.68
C ASN A 252 7.73 -20.62 6.93
N TYR A 253 8.62 -19.81 7.50
CA TYR A 253 8.36 -19.02 8.70
C TYR A 253 8.88 -17.60 8.54
N SER A 254 8.22 -16.65 9.19
CA SER A 254 8.75 -15.31 9.46
C SER A 254 8.70 -15.05 10.96
N ALA A 255 9.70 -14.34 11.47
CA ALA A 255 9.72 -13.84 12.83
C ALA A 255 10.04 -12.33 12.82
N PHE A 256 9.42 -11.61 13.73
CA PHE A 256 9.54 -10.16 13.87
C PHE A 256 9.63 -9.77 15.35
N ASN A 257 10.62 -8.98 15.70
CA ASN A 257 10.57 -8.11 16.87
C ASN A 257 9.68 -6.92 16.56
N ILE A 258 8.76 -6.57 17.45
CA ILE A 258 7.86 -5.42 17.31
C ILE A 258 8.23 -4.39 18.38
N ASN A 259 8.41 -3.15 17.95
CA ASN A 259 8.54 -1.98 18.82
C ASN A 259 7.56 -0.90 18.37
N LEU A 260 7.14 -0.05 19.32
CA LEU A 260 6.21 1.05 19.11
C LEU A 260 6.86 2.35 19.59
N GLU A 261 7.01 3.32 18.69
CA GLU A 261 7.59 4.63 18.98
C GLU A 261 6.80 5.73 18.24
N SER A 262 6.27 6.72 18.97
CA SER A 262 5.63 7.92 18.37
C SER A 262 4.61 7.63 17.25
N GLU A 263 3.73 6.65 17.45
CA GLU A 263 2.72 6.16 16.47
C GLU A 263 3.26 5.35 15.29
N ARG A 264 4.52 4.92 15.37
CA ARG A 264 5.15 4.03 14.39
C ARG A 264 5.39 2.66 14.99
N LEU A 265 4.88 1.64 14.32
CA LEU A 265 5.23 0.25 14.60
C LEU A 265 6.40 -0.16 13.71
N SER A 266 7.50 -0.55 14.34
CA SER A 266 8.67 -1.10 13.65
C SER A 266 8.76 -2.60 13.91
N PHE A 267 8.93 -3.36 12.84
CA PHE A 267 9.08 -4.80 12.84
C PHE A 267 10.43 -5.15 12.21
N SER A 268 11.20 -6.02 12.86
CA SER A 268 12.49 -6.48 12.35
C SER A 268 12.78 -7.93 12.71
N GLY A 269 13.28 -8.72 11.78
CA GLY A 269 13.66 -10.11 12.05
C GLY A 269 14.11 -10.85 10.80
N SER A 270 13.64 -12.09 10.65
CA SER A 270 14.03 -12.94 9.52
C SER A 270 12.87 -13.78 8.98
N THR A 271 12.96 -14.04 7.68
CA THR A 271 12.09 -14.93 6.93
C THR A 271 12.91 -16.07 6.34
N ILE A 272 12.41 -17.30 6.48
CA ILE A 272 13.03 -18.51 5.92
C ILE A 272 12.11 -19.09 4.85
N LEU A 273 12.69 -19.34 3.67
CA LEU A 273 12.03 -20.01 2.56
C LEU A 273 12.02 -21.54 2.75
N LYS A 274 11.20 -22.24 1.98
CA LYS A 274 11.23 -23.70 1.89
C LYS A 274 12.28 -24.14 0.87
N ASP A 275 13.12 -25.09 1.25
CA ASP A 275 14.19 -25.64 0.39
C ASP A 275 13.69 -26.22 -0.93
N SER A 276 12.45 -26.74 -0.95
CA SER A 276 11.84 -27.37 -2.12
C SER A 276 11.16 -26.40 -3.10
N ALA A 277 11.18 -25.10 -2.82
CA ALA A 277 10.43 -24.12 -3.61
C ALA A 277 11.30 -23.47 -4.71
N ASP A 278 11.24 -24.01 -5.92
CA ASP A 278 11.73 -23.30 -7.11
C ASP A 278 10.81 -22.10 -7.40
N SER A 279 11.28 -20.91 -7.04
CA SER A 279 10.55 -19.65 -7.15
C SER A 279 11.47 -18.47 -7.44
N TYR A 280 10.90 -17.41 -8.00
CA TYR A 280 11.61 -16.17 -8.27
C TYR A 280 12.23 -15.56 -6.99
N ILE A 281 11.51 -15.58 -5.86
CA ILE A 281 12.03 -15.13 -4.56
C ILE A 281 13.22 -15.98 -4.09
N HIS A 282 13.17 -17.29 -4.27
CA HIS A 282 14.32 -18.15 -3.95
C HIS A 282 15.53 -17.83 -4.84
N MET A 283 15.34 -17.38 -6.08
CA MET A 283 16.44 -16.93 -6.95
C MET A 283 17.05 -15.63 -6.46
N LEU A 284 16.20 -14.65 -6.10
CA LEU A 284 16.65 -13.39 -5.51
C LEU A 284 17.49 -13.61 -4.26
N SER A 285 17.27 -14.71 -3.51
CA SER A 285 18.11 -15.03 -2.35
C SER A 285 19.59 -15.29 -2.72
N GLY A 286 19.88 -15.67 -3.97
CA GLY A 286 21.24 -15.95 -4.43
C GLY A 286 21.93 -14.81 -5.17
N ILE A 287 21.23 -13.70 -5.43
CA ILE A 287 21.69 -12.64 -6.35
C ILE A 287 22.02 -11.38 -5.55
N GLU A 288 23.03 -10.65 -6.00
CA GLU A 288 23.36 -9.35 -5.43
C GLU A 288 22.22 -8.36 -5.66
N ARG A 289 21.88 -7.61 -4.62
CA ARG A 289 20.82 -6.59 -4.65
C ARG A 289 21.30 -5.32 -5.37
N GLY A 290 20.35 -4.52 -5.85
CA GLY A 290 20.62 -3.23 -6.50
C GLY A 290 19.98 -2.07 -5.74
N PRO A 291 20.22 -0.83 -6.20
CA PRO A 291 19.57 0.35 -5.64
C PRO A 291 18.09 0.42 -6.05
N LEU A 292 17.27 0.97 -5.17
CA LEU A 292 15.89 1.39 -5.45
C LEU A 292 15.92 2.79 -6.08
N GLN A 293 15.27 2.97 -7.23
CA GLN A 293 15.31 4.22 -8.01
C GLN A 293 13.98 4.58 -8.67
N ALA A 294 13.09 3.61 -8.88
CA ALA A 294 11.82 3.80 -9.59
C ALA A 294 10.92 4.86 -8.93
N TYR A 295 11.04 5.05 -7.61
CA TYR A 295 10.32 6.10 -6.88
C TYR A 295 10.56 7.52 -7.43
N ARG A 296 11.64 7.73 -8.21
CA ARG A 296 11.93 9.00 -8.91
C ARG A 296 10.87 9.41 -9.93
N ILE A 297 10.16 8.44 -10.50
CA ILE A 297 9.14 8.68 -11.54
C ILE A 297 7.75 8.16 -11.14
N ILE A 298 7.62 7.54 -9.97
CA ILE A 298 6.32 7.04 -9.48
C ILE A 298 5.51 8.24 -8.94
N PRO A 299 4.26 8.42 -9.39
CA PRO A 299 3.39 9.48 -8.89
C PRO A 299 3.32 9.49 -7.36
N SER A 300 3.35 10.68 -6.76
CA SER A 300 3.24 10.81 -5.30
C SER A 300 1.94 10.20 -4.79
N ASP A 301 0.89 10.20 -5.62
CA ASP A 301 -0.43 9.62 -5.37
C ASP A 301 -0.53 8.09 -5.49
N ALA A 302 0.56 7.37 -5.79
CA ALA A 302 0.51 5.92 -5.99
C ALA A 302 0.02 5.15 -4.74
N ALA A 303 -1.01 4.32 -4.89
CA ALA A 303 -1.57 3.53 -3.80
C ALA A 303 -0.63 2.44 -3.28
N MET A 304 0.14 1.84 -4.19
CA MET A 304 1.13 0.82 -3.87
C MET A 304 2.24 0.80 -4.91
N TYR A 305 3.49 0.60 -4.46
CA TYR A 305 4.56 0.11 -5.31
C TYR A 305 5.25 -1.10 -4.70
N VAL A 306 5.59 -2.07 -5.55
CA VAL A 306 6.40 -3.25 -5.22
C VAL A 306 7.61 -3.25 -6.13
N SER A 307 8.80 -3.19 -5.56
CA SER A 307 10.06 -3.20 -6.28
C SER A 307 10.82 -4.51 -6.04
N VAL A 308 11.39 -5.04 -7.12
CA VAL A 308 12.42 -6.07 -7.08
C VAL A 308 13.69 -5.45 -7.62
N SER A 309 14.75 -5.46 -6.83
CA SER A 309 16.06 -4.97 -7.26
C SER A 309 17.12 -6.08 -7.32
N PHE A 310 18.10 -5.86 -8.18
CA PHE A 310 19.24 -6.75 -8.41
C PHE A 310 20.40 -5.94 -9.00
N ALA A 311 21.64 -6.39 -8.78
CA ALA A 311 22.82 -5.74 -9.32
C ALA A 311 22.95 -5.95 -10.84
N ASP A 312 22.60 -7.15 -11.33
CA ASP A 312 22.56 -7.46 -12.76
C ASP A 312 21.39 -8.39 -13.10
N TYR A 313 20.51 -7.90 -13.99
CA TYR A 313 19.39 -8.68 -14.50
C TYR A 313 19.83 -9.98 -15.17
N MET A 314 20.98 -9.99 -15.86
CA MET A 314 21.42 -11.17 -16.60
C MET A 314 21.82 -12.31 -15.66
N GLU A 315 22.33 -12.00 -14.46
CA GLU A 315 22.57 -13.00 -13.43
C GLU A 315 21.26 -13.67 -12.98
N LEU A 316 20.23 -12.86 -12.71
CA LEU A 316 18.89 -13.34 -12.36
C LEU A 316 18.30 -14.23 -13.47
N PHE A 317 18.35 -13.77 -14.71
CA PHE A 317 17.82 -14.51 -15.86
C PHE A 317 18.55 -15.84 -16.07
N ASN A 318 19.89 -15.84 -15.97
CA ASN A 318 20.68 -17.06 -16.12
C ASN A 318 20.43 -18.05 -14.97
N ASN A 319 20.28 -17.56 -13.73
CA ASN A 319 19.95 -18.40 -12.59
C ASN A 319 18.55 -19.03 -12.71
N LEU A 320 17.55 -18.26 -13.18
CA LEU A 320 16.24 -18.80 -13.52
C LEU A 320 16.37 -19.92 -14.56
N LYS A 321 17.09 -19.68 -15.67
CA LYS A 321 17.32 -20.67 -16.72
C LYS A 321 18.01 -21.94 -16.18
N ALA A 322 19.02 -21.81 -15.31
CA ALA A 322 19.81 -22.90 -14.76
C ALA A 322 19.08 -23.77 -13.71
N LYS A 323 18.24 -23.17 -12.85
CA LYS A 323 17.52 -23.95 -11.82
C LYS A 323 16.27 -24.65 -12.36
N PHE A 324 15.56 -24.03 -13.29
CA PHE A 324 14.49 -24.74 -14.02
C PHE A 324 15.04 -25.94 -14.81
N THR A 325 16.33 -25.93 -15.22
CA THR A 325 17.04 -27.07 -15.87
C THR A 325 17.48 -28.18 -14.93
N PHE A 326 17.64 -27.93 -13.63
CA PHE A 326 18.21 -28.92 -12.72
C PHE A 326 17.17 -29.81 -12.01
N ASN A 327 15.96 -29.29 -11.75
CA ASN A 327 14.95 -29.99 -10.92
C ASN A 327 13.77 -30.59 -11.70
N ASP A 328 13.53 -30.17 -12.96
CA ASP A 328 12.50 -30.76 -13.82
C ASP A 328 12.95 -30.69 -15.29
N SER A 329 13.50 -31.78 -15.81
CA SER A 329 13.97 -31.85 -17.20
C SER A 329 12.86 -31.60 -18.22
N ALA A 330 11.58 -31.83 -17.87
CA ALA A 330 10.45 -31.49 -18.73
C ALA A 330 10.08 -29.99 -18.65
N GLY A 331 10.15 -29.39 -17.46
CA GLY A 331 9.89 -27.96 -17.22
C GLY A 331 10.93 -27.05 -17.88
N ALA A 332 12.19 -27.42 -17.81
CA ALA A 332 13.27 -26.65 -18.42
C ALA A 332 13.30 -26.68 -19.94
N GLU A 333 13.12 -27.88 -20.51
CA GLU A 333 12.99 -28.04 -21.95
C GLU A 333 11.77 -27.24 -22.43
N SER A 334 10.69 -27.21 -21.63
CA SER A 334 9.51 -26.38 -21.90
C SER A 334 9.78 -24.87 -21.83
N TYR A 335 10.55 -24.37 -20.84
CA TYR A 335 10.86 -22.95 -20.70
C TYR A 335 11.78 -22.45 -21.83
N GLU A 336 12.91 -23.13 -22.07
CA GLU A 336 13.83 -22.73 -23.15
C GLU A 336 13.17 -22.88 -24.54
N LYS A 337 12.33 -23.90 -24.73
CA LYS A 337 11.51 -24.04 -25.94
C LYS A 337 10.48 -22.92 -26.08
N SER A 338 9.93 -22.42 -24.98
CA SER A 338 9.01 -21.28 -24.99
C SER A 338 9.72 -19.98 -25.39
N LEU A 339 10.92 -19.73 -24.87
CA LEU A 339 11.79 -18.61 -25.28
C LEU A 339 12.09 -18.68 -26.78
N LYS A 340 12.66 -19.80 -27.24
CA LYS A 340 12.99 -20.01 -28.67
C LYS A 340 11.77 -19.95 -29.57
N LYS A 341 10.61 -20.41 -29.09
CA LYS A 341 9.34 -20.31 -29.83
C LYS A 341 8.92 -18.85 -29.99
N MET A 342 9.05 -18.02 -28.95
CA MET A 342 8.74 -16.59 -29.03
C MET A 342 9.70 -15.87 -29.99
N GLU A 343 11.01 -16.10 -29.84
CA GLU A 343 12.03 -15.55 -30.73
C GLU A 343 11.78 -15.93 -32.18
N LYS A 344 11.49 -17.21 -32.45
CA LYS A 344 11.16 -17.67 -33.80
C LYS A 344 9.85 -17.09 -34.33
N LEU A 345 8.81 -16.99 -33.48
CA LEU A 345 7.49 -16.49 -33.85
C LEU A 345 7.55 -15.03 -34.29
N PHE A 346 8.29 -14.20 -33.57
CA PHE A 346 8.39 -12.76 -33.86
C PHE A 346 9.66 -12.36 -34.62
N GLY A 347 10.66 -13.24 -34.73
CA GLY A 347 11.96 -12.95 -35.35
C GLY A 347 12.87 -12.06 -34.50
N ILE A 348 12.64 -12.03 -33.18
CA ILE A 348 13.38 -11.21 -32.19
C ILE A 348 14.49 -12.03 -31.53
N ASP A 349 15.48 -11.34 -30.96
CA ASP A 349 16.50 -11.92 -30.09
C ASP A 349 16.25 -11.34 -28.69
N LEU A 350 15.80 -12.13 -27.73
CA LEU A 350 15.35 -11.59 -26.44
C LEU A 350 16.51 -11.07 -25.60
N GLU A 351 17.65 -11.76 -25.66
CA GLU A 351 18.85 -11.35 -24.92
C GLU A 351 19.36 -10.01 -25.43
N LYS A 352 19.47 -9.86 -26.74
CA LYS A 352 19.94 -8.63 -27.37
C LYS A 352 18.90 -7.51 -27.35
N ASP A 353 17.67 -7.80 -27.78
CA ASP A 353 16.66 -6.79 -28.06
C ASP A 353 15.87 -6.37 -26.79
N PHE A 354 15.87 -7.17 -25.71
CA PHE A 354 15.10 -6.89 -24.48
C PHE A 354 15.92 -6.95 -23.18
N PHE A 355 16.66 -8.02 -22.91
CA PHE A 355 17.32 -8.18 -21.60
C PHE A 355 18.59 -7.34 -21.42
N SER A 356 19.29 -7.05 -22.52
CA SER A 356 20.59 -6.38 -22.50
C SER A 356 20.56 -4.98 -21.86
N TRP A 357 19.43 -4.29 -21.95
CA TRP A 357 19.26 -2.94 -21.45
C TRP A 357 18.60 -2.87 -20.08
N ILE A 358 18.05 -3.97 -19.54
CA ILE A 358 17.42 -3.95 -18.20
C ILE A 358 18.48 -3.65 -17.16
N GLY A 359 18.23 -2.60 -16.37
CA GLY A 359 19.07 -2.07 -15.31
C GLY A 359 19.04 -2.91 -14.05
N THR A 360 18.71 -2.26 -12.93
CA THR A 360 18.86 -2.81 -11.58
C THR A 360 17.54 -3.00 -10.84
N GLU A 361 16.43 -2.62 -11.45
CA GLU A 361 15.14 -2.57 -10.76
C GLU A 361 13.97 -2.82 -11.71
N ILE A 362 13.00 -3.59 -11.20
CA ILE A 362 11.68 -3.77 -11.79
C ILE A 362 10.66 -3.46 -10.71
N ALA A 363 9.87 -2.41 -10.92
CA ALA A 363 8.79 -2.02 -10.04
C ALA A 363 7.43 -2.31 -10.65
N MET A 364 6.46 -2.65 -9.81
CA MET A 364 5.05 -2.76 -10.13
C MET A 364 4.31 -1.70 -9.33
N VAL A 365 3.47 -0.93 -10.00
CA VAL A 365 2.77 0.21 -9.40
C VAL A 365 1.28 0.06 -9.60
N LYS A 366 0.52 0.39 -8.55
CA LYS A 366 -0.93 0.57 -8.57
C LYS A 366 -1.25 2.02 -8.21
N LEU A 367 -1.87 2.70 -9.16
CA LEU A 367 -2.44 4.02 -8.94
C LEU A 367 -3.79 3.89 -8.21
N PRO A 368 -4.27 4.95 -7.55
CA PRO A 368 -5.62 5.00 -7.03
C PRO A 368 -6.63 4.78 -8.16
N PRO A 369 -7.80 4.20 -7.89
CA PRO A 369 -8.82 4.02 -8.91
C PRO A 369 -9.36 5.40 -9.35
N THR A 370 -9.04 5.82 -10.57
CA THR A 370 -9.67 6.99 -11.21
C THR A 370 -10.99 6.57 -11.87
N PRO A 371 -11.92 7.51 -12.19
CA PRO A 371 -13.16 7.17 -12.91
C PRO A 371 -12.94 6.42 -14.23
N ASN A 372 -11.77 6.61 -14.85
CA ASN A 372 -11.35 5.95 -16.09
C ASN A 372 -10.46 4.72 -15.87
N ALA A 373 -9.99 4.48 -14.64
CA ALA A 373 -9.13 3.34 -14.32
C ALA A 373 -9.94 2.04 -14.32
N ARG A 374 -9.43 1.03 -15.01
CA ARG A 374 -9.95 -0.32 -14.87
C ARG A 374 -9.27 -0.96 -13.67
N GLU A 375 -10.03 -1.77 -12.97
CA GLU A 375 -9.57 -2.52 -11.80
C GLU A 375 -8.29 -3.35 -12.04
N ASN A 376 -8.14 -3.90 -13.25
CA ASN A 376 -6.98 -4.71 -13.64
C ASN A 376 -5.81 -3.89 -14.20
N ASP A 377 -5.92 -2.56 -14.21
CA ASP A 377 -4.86 -1.71 -14.72
C ASP A 377 -3.62 -1.83 -13.84
N MET A 378 -2.46 -1.98 -14.47
CA MET A 378 -1.20 -2.23 -13.78
C MET A 378 -0.07 -1.56 -14.55
N ILE A 379 0.89 -1.03 -13.80
CA ILE A 379 2.08 -0.40 -14.35
C ILE A 379 3.29 -1.24 -13.95
N ALA A 380 4.19 -1.49 -14.89
CA ALA A 380 5.52 -2.00 -14.62
C ALA A 380 6.57 -0.99 -15.07
N ILE A 381 7.52 -0.68 -14.20
CA ILE A 381 8.61 0.26 -14.45
C ILE A 381 9.90 -0.54 -14.46
N LEU A 382 10.65 -0.47 -15.55
CA LEU A 382 11.95 -1.12 -15.69
C LEU A 382 13.03 -0.03 -15.74
N HIS A 383 13.94 -0.04 -14.77
CA HIS A 383 15.15 0.77 -14.85
C HIS A 383 16.01 0.29 -16.03
N THR A 384 16.68 1.20 -16.72
CA THR A 384 17.55 0.89 -17.87
C THR A 384 19.03 1.08 -17.53
N LYS A 385 19.90 0.25 -18.09
CA LYS A 385 21.37 0.49 -18.07
C LYS A 385 21.74 1.70 -18.93
N ASP A 386 20.99 1.86 -20.03
CA ASP A 386 21.13 2.92 -21.02
C ASP A 386 19.80 3.01 -21.78
N ILE A 387 19.18 4.19 -21.76
CA ILE A 387 17.87 4.42 -22.38
C ILE A 387 17.94 4.27 -23.91
N GLU A 388 19.07 4.62 -24.55
CA GLU A 388 19.26 4.51 -26.01
C GLU A 388 19.32 3.04 -26.44
N LEU A 389 19.92 2.17 -25.62
CA LEU A 389 19.90 0.73 -25.84
C LEU A 389 18.49 0.16 -25.70
N ALA A 390 17.72 0.63 -24.72
CA ALA A 390 16.33 0.24 -24.54
C ALA A 390 15.47 0.66 -25.75
N MET A 391 15.60 1.92 -26.19
CA MET A 391 14.92 2.45 -27.36
C MET A 391 15.24 1.64 -28.62
N THR A 392 16.53 1.39 -28.88
CA THR A 392 16.98 0.61 -30.03
C THR A 392 16.44 -0.83 -30.00
N GLY A 393 16.49 -1.48 -28.83
CA GLY A 393 16.02 -2.85 -28.64
C GLY A 393 14.51 -2.99 -28.85
N LEU A 394 13.73 -2.12 -28.19
CA LEU A 394 12.27 -2.12 -28.29
C LEU A 394 11.79 -1.72 -29.69
N ASP A 395 12.43 -0.75 -30.35
CA ASP A 395 12.12 -0.40 -31.74
C ASP A 395 12.30 -1.58 -32.69
N ASN A 396 13.38 -2.36 -32.50
CA ASN A 396 13.61 -3.57 -33.29
C ASN A 396 12.51 -4.61 -33.05
N ILE A 397 12.08 -4.79 -31.79
CA ILE A 397 10.95 -5.67 -31.46
C ILE A 397 9.67 -5.18 -32.15
N LEU A 398 9.32 -3.90 -32.01
CA LEU A 398 8.12 -3.32 -32.61
C LEU A 398 8.08 -3.49 -34.12
N LYS A 399 9.18 -3.18 -34.82
CA LYS A 399 9.32 -3.36 -36.28
C LYS A 399 9.07 -4.81 -36.69
N LYS A 400 9.67 -5.76 -35.97
CA LYS A 400 9.55 -7.20 -36.26
C LYS A 400 8.15 -7.74 -35.96
N VAL A 401 7.51 -7.30 -34.89
CA VAL A 401 6.14 -7.69 -34.51
C VAL A 401 5.12 -7.15 -35.51
N LYS A 402 5.22 -5.86 -35.88
CA LYS A 402 4.33 -5.20 -36.86
C LYS A 402 4.34 -5.91 -38.22
N ASN A 403 5.50 -6.37 -38.66
CA ASN A 403 5.63 -7.11 -39.93
C ASN A 403 5.00 -8.50 -39.90
N ARG A 404 4.72 -9.06 -38.72
CA ARG A 404 4.24 -10.45 -38.54
C ARG A 404 2.84 -10.57 -37.98
N THR A 405 2.21 -9.46 -37.58
CA THR A 405 0.87 -9.46 -37.00
C THR A 405 -0.03 -8.44 -37.71
N PRO A 406 -1.26 -8.80 -38.11
CA PRO A 406 -2.14 -7.93 -38.90
C PRO A 406 -2.83 -6.84 -38.05
N VAL A 407 -2.20 -6.39 -36.96
CA VAL A 407 -2.88 -5.55 -35.98
C VAL A 407 -2.91 -4.11 -36.47
N LYS A 408 -4.13 -3.57 -36.64
CA LYS A 408 -4.37 -2.14 -36.88
C LYS A 408 -4.25 -1.42 -35.54
N ILE A 409 -3.07 -0.91 -35.21
CA ILE A 409 -2.89 -0.07 -34.00
C ILE A 409 -2.21 1.23 -34.41
N LYS A 410 -2.74 2.32 -33.88
CA LYS A 410 -2.16 3.64 -33.94
C LYS A 410 -1.32 3.80 -32.67
N ASP A 411 -0.01 3.99 -32.84
CA ASP A 411 0.74 4.73 -31.83
C ASP A 411 -0.04 6.02 -31.56
N SER A 412 -0.14 6.42 -30.31
CA SER A 412 -0.77 7.68 -29.93
C SER A 412 0.26 8.59 -29.29
N GLU A 413 0.03 9.89 -29.38
CA GLU A 413 0.81 10.88 -28.67
C GLU A 413 -0.06 11.48 -27.57
N TYR A 414 0.55 11.71 -26.41
CA TYR A 414 -0.08 12.42 -25.32
C TYR A 414 0.92 13.43 -24.79
N LYS A 415 0.61 14.71 -24.97
CA LYS A 415 1.56 15.81 -24.80
C LYS A 415 2.84 15.53 -25.62
N ASN A 416 4.01 15.57 -25.00
CA ASN A 416 5.31 15.33 -25.65
C ASN A 416 5.74 13.86 -25.61
N PHE A 417 4.88 12.94 -25.15
CA PHE A 417 5.21 11.53 -25.02
C PHE A 417 4.54 10.70 -26.11
N LYS A 418 5.35 9.87 -26.77
CA LYS A 418 4.85 8.84 -27.68
C LYS A 418 4.50 7.59 -26.90
N ILE A 419 3.24 7.16 -27.00
CA ILE A 419 2.73 5.92 -26.40
C ILE A 419 2.81 4.82 -27.45
N HIS A 420 3.74 3.89 -27.23
CA HIS A 420 3.95 2.73 -28.08
C HIS A 420 3.07 1.57 -27.64
N TYR A 421 2.74 0.65 -28.56
CA TYR A 421 2.02 -0.58 -28.22
C TYR A 421 2.81 -1.83 -28.58
N LEU A 422 3.01 -2.70 -27.59
CA LEU A 422 3.67 -3.99 -27.71
C LEU A 422 2.65 -5.15 -27.70
N GLY A 423 2.18 -5.53 -28.88
CA GLY A 423 1.13 -6.56 -29.07
C GLY A 423 1.54 -8.02 -28.83
N ILE A 424 2.43 -8.32 -27.87
CA ILE A 424 2.89 -9.69 -27.59
C ILE A 424 2.17 -10.25 -26.35
N ASN A 425 1.39 -11.32 -26.54
CA ASN A 425 0.71 -12.01 -25.43
C ASN A 425 1.70 -12.71 -24.50
N GLY A 426 1.47 -12.60 -23.18
CA GLY A 426 2.24 -13.31 -22.16
C GLY A 426 3.71 -12.90 -22.06
N PHE A 427 4.11 -11.80 -22.70
CA PHE A 427 5.49 -11.33 -22.76
C PHE A 427 6.08 -11.12 -21.36
N PHE A 428 5.45 -10.29 -20.52
CA PHE A 428 5.91 -10.02 -19.15
C PHE A 428 5.80 -11.23 -18.23
N ARG A 429 4.68 -11.97 -18.33
CA ARG A 429 4.46 -13.20 -17.54
C ARG A 429 5.59 -14.21 -17.69
N MET A 430 6.16 -14.31 -18.89
CA MET A 430 7.22 -15.29 -19.18
C MET A 430 8.52 -14.98 -18.43
N PHE A 431 8.85 -13.71 -18.19
CA PHE A 431 10.14 -13.29 -17.62
C PHE A 431 10.06 -12.94 -16.14
N PHE A 432 8.96 -12.32 -15.73
CA PHE A 432 8.80 -11.75 -14.39
C PHE A 432 7.79 -12.55 -13.54
N GLY A 433 7.26 -13.64 -14.09
CA GLY A 433 6.36 -14.56 -13.40
C GLY A 433 4.91 -14.10 -13.36
N LYS A 434 4.09 -14.83 -12.58
CA LYS A 434 2.63 -14.65 -12.55
C LYS A 434 2.18 -13.27 -12.04
N MET A 435 2.98 -12.59 -11.20
CA MET A 435 2.62 -11.25 -10.71
C MET A 435 2.45 -10.24 -11.85
N PHE A 436 3.18 -10.43 -12.96
CA PHE A 436 3.09 -9.57 -14.14
C PHE A 436 2.10 -10.10 -15.19
N ALA A 437 1.30 -11.13 -14.88
CA ALA A 437 0.41 -11.76 -15.84
C ALA A 437 -0.70 -10.83 -16.36
N ARG A 438 -1.05 -9.77 -15.61
CA ARG A 438 -2.07 -8.78 -16.04
C ARG A 438 -1.54 -7.77 -17.07
N ILE A 439 -0.22 -7.64 -17.24
CA ILE A 439 0.41 -6.83 -18.30
C ILE A 439 0.47 -7.65 -19.59
N GLU A 440 -0.70 -7.81 -20.20
CA GLU A 440 -0.83 -8.40 -21.54
C GLU A 440 -0.96 -7.31 -22.60
N LYS A 441 -0.26 -7.52 -23.73
CA LYS A 441 -0.24 -6.58 -24.86
C LYS A 441 -0.05 -5.11 -24.42
N PRO A 442 1.01 -4.81 -23.66
CA PRO A 442 1.12 -3.52 -22.99
C PRO A 442 1.39 -2.38 -23.96
N TYR A 443 0.99 -1.20 -23.53
CA TYR A 443 1.51 0.07 -23.99
C TYR A 443 2.79 0.40 -23.22
N PHE A 444 3.66 1.23 -23.79
CA PHE A 444 4.81 1.73 -23.06
C PHE A 444 5.26 3.12 -23.50
N ILE A 445 5.95 3.80 -22.59
CA ILE A 445 6.62 5.09 -22.78
C ILE A 445 8.04 5.03 -22.24
N TYR A 446 8.88 5.95 -22.69
CA TYR A 446 10.19 6.22 -22.10
C TYR A 446 10.08 7.43 -21.18
N MET A 447 10.67 7.36 -19.99
CA MET A 447 10.61 8.42 -18.97
C MET A 447 11.91 8.39 -18.18
N ASP A 448 12.73 9.44 -18.31
CA ASP A 448 14.11 9.48 -17.83
C ASP A 448 14.91 8.22 -18.24
N ASP A 449 15.52 7.54 -17.27
CA ASP A 449 16.27 6.30 -17.38
C ASP A 449 15.38 5.04 -17.24
N PHE A 450 14.07 5.15 -17.47
CA PHE A 450 13.10 4.07 -17.30
C PHE A 450 12.26 3.80 -18.56
N VAL A 451 11.83 2.55 -18.68
CA VAL A 451 10.73 2.16 -19.57
C VAL A 451 9.51 1.81 -18.74
N VAL A 452 8.40 2.52 -18.96
CA VAL A 452 7.15 2.36 -18.21
C VAL A 452 6.16 1.62 -19.09
N PHE A 453 5.75 0.43 -18.68
CA PHE A 453 4.75 -0.40 -19.35
C PHE A 453 3.42 -0.36 -18.59
N SER A 454 2.31 -0.40 -19.32
CA SER A 454 0.99 -0.63 -18.73
C SER A 454 0.09 -1.40 -19.68
N ASN A 455 -0.86 -2.16 -19.15
CA ASN A 455 -1.98 -2.69 -19.93
C ASN A 455 -3.05 -1.62 -20.22
N SER A 456 -2.86 -0.38 -19.75
CA SER A 456 -3.80 0.74 -19.89
C SER A 456 -3.10 2.00 -20.40
N PRO A 457 -3.53 2.56 -21.54
CA PRO A 457 -2.98 3.82 -22.02
C PRO A 457 -3.34 4.98 -21.08
N SER A 458 -4.50 4.94 -20.42
CA SER A 458 -4.89 5.96 -19.43
C SER A 458 -3.92 6.02 -18.25
N CYS A 459 -3.48 4.87 -17.72
CA CYS A 459 -2.47 4.86 -16.65
C CYS A 459 -1.13 5.46 -17.08
N LEU A 460 -0.75 5.33 -18.36
CA LEU A 460 0.44 6.01 -18.87
C LEU A 460 0.23 7.52 -18.99
N MET A 461 -0.98 7.96 -19.36
CA MET A 461 -1.35 9.38 -19.36
C MET A 461 -1.31 9.96 -17.94
N ASP A 462 -1.86 9.25 -16.95
CA ASP A 462 -1.81 9.65 -15.53
C ASP A 462 -0.36 9.78 -15.03
N MET A 463 0.52 8.84 -15.41
CA MET A 463 1.96 8.92 -15.13
C MET A 463 2.61 10.15 -15.79
N ILE A 464 2.29 10.44 -17.05
CA ILE A 464 2.80 11.61 -17.78
C ILE A 464 2.31 12.91 -17.12
N ASP A 465 1.05 12.96 -16.69
CA ASP A 465 0.47 14.13 -16.03
C ASP A 465 1.09 14.39 -14.66
N ALA A 466 1.33 13.36 -13.87
CA ALA A 466 2.14 13.47 -12.67
C ALA A 466 3.56 13.93 -13.01
N TYR A 467 4.12 13.46 -14.13
CA TYR A 467 5.48 13.76 -14.53
C TYR A 467 5.73 15.22 -14.87
N GLU A 468 4.91 15.77 -15.76
CA GLU A 468 4.97 17.18 -16.15
C GLU A 468 4.77 18.13 -14.95
N LYS A 469 4.03 17.70 -13.94
CA LYS A 469 3.75 18.48 -12.72
C LYS A 469 4.79 18.29 -11.62
N GLY A 470 5.77 17.39 -11.80
CA GLY A 470 6.75 17.07 -10.76
C GLY A 470 6.17 16.37 -9.52
N ARG A 471 4.98 15.76 -9.62
CA ARG A 471 4.29 15.08 -8.52
C ARG A 471 4.74 13.63 -8.41
N PHE A 472 5.96 13.39 -7.93
CA PHE A 472 6.49 12.05 -7.71
C PHE A 472 6.86 11.81 -6.26
N LEU A 473 6.95 10.53 -5.88
CA LEU A 473 7.41 10.12 -4.55
C LEU A 473 8.77 10.72 -4.20
N ALA A 474 9.71 10.85 -5.13
CA ALA A 474 11.01 11.49 -4.85
C ALA A 474 10.93 12.98 -4.42
N ASN A 475 9.84 13.67 -4.75
CA ASN A 475 9.61 15.07 -4.36
C ASN A 475 8.69 15.18 -3.12
N ASP A 476 8.22 14.06 -2.59
CA ASP A 476 7.39 13.98 -1.39
C ASP A 476 8.29 13.82 -0.15
N GLU A 477 8.37 14.87 0.67
CA GLU A 477 9.21 14.90 1.87
C GLU A 477 8.80 13.83 2.90
N GLU A 478 7.49 13.58 3.05
CA GLU A 478 7.01 12.56 3.99
C GLU A 478 7.37 11.15 3.52
N PHE A 479 7.27 10.91 2.22
CA PHE A 479 7.74 9.66 1.62
C PHE A 479 9.24 9.46 1.82
N MET A 480 10.05 10.48 1.57
CA MET A 480 11.51 10.38 1.70
C MET A 480 11.94 10.16 3.16
N ASP A 481 11.29 10.83 4.12
CA ASP A 481 11.48 10.58 5.55
C ASP A 481 11.05 9.17 5.96
N PHE A 482 9.95 8.68 5.41
CA PHE A 482 9.48 7.32 5.62
C PHE A 482 10.50 6.30 5.09
N MET A 483 10.95 6.46 3.85
CA MET A 483 11.90 5.56 3.20
C MET A 483 13.30 5.64 3.76
N GLY A 484 13.70 6.76 4.38
CA GLY A 484 14.96 6.89 5.12
C GLY A 484 15.09 5.92 6.31
N GLN A 485 14.01 5.24 6.68
CA GLN A 485 14.00 4.17 7.68
C GLN A 485 14.37 2.80 7.10
N PHE A 486 14.46 2.65 5.79
CA PHE A 486 14.79 1.42 5.10
C PHE A 486 16.21 1.47 4.53
N GLU A 487 16.69 0.33 4.03
CA GLU A 487 17.97 0.30 3.31
C GLU A 487 17.77 0.75 1.86
N ASP A 488 18.71 1.51 1.31
CA ASP A 488 18.67 1.97 -0.09
C ASP A 488 18.78 0.81 -1.09
N GLU A 489 19.30 -0.34 -0.64
CA GLU A 489 19.42 -1.57 -1.43
C GLU A 489 18.69 -2.75 -0.75
N ALA A 490 17.70 -3.33 -1.44
CA ALA A 490 16.96 -4.50 -0.97
C ALA A 490 16.46 -5.36 -2.13
N ASN A 491 16.42 -6.68 -1.94
CA ASN A 491 15.97 -7.60 -3.00
C ASN A 491 14.48 -7.42 -3.33
N VAL A 492 13.66 -7.13 -2.32
CA VAL A 492 12.25 -6.80 -2.47
C VAL A 492 11.93 -5.63 -1.54
N SER A 493 11.26 -4.62 -2.07
CA SER A 493 10.72 -3.48 -1.31
C SER A 493 9.26 -3.30 -1.66
N VAL A 494 8.42 -3.04 -0.68
CA VAL A 494 7.00 -2.74 -0.84
C VAL A 494 6.71 -1.45 -0.10
N PHE A 495 5.93 -0.57 -0.72
CA PHE A 495 5.36 0.61 -0.09
C PHE A 495 3.87 0.67 -0.45
N MET A 496 3.04 0.99 0.53
CA MET A 496 1.61 1.15 0.38
C MET A 496 1.15 2.35 1.18
N GLN A 497 0.14 3.04 0.66
CA GLN A 497 -0.48 4.17 1.30
C GLN A 497 -1.90 3.80 1.72
N GLY A 498 -2.15 3.72 3.03
CA GLY A 498 -3.43 3.30 3.61
C GLY A 498 -4.65 4.00 3.00
N PRO A 499 -4.67 5.35 2.95
CA PRO A 499 -5.77 6.12 2.39
C PRO A 499 -6.05 5.86 0.91
N ARG A 500 -5.06 5.36 0.16
CA ARG A 500 -5.18 5.16 -1.29
C ARG A 500 -5.42 3.70 -1.65
N ILE A 501 -4.90 2.78 -0.84
CA ILE A 501 -5.03 1.34 -1.07
C ILE A 501 -6.35 0.75 -0.53
N TYR A 502 -7.02 1.39 0.43
CA TYR A 502 -8.26 0.82 1.01
C TYR A 502 -9.37 0.63 -0.03
N SER A 503 -9.42 1.48 -1.06
CA SER A 503 -10.35 1.35 -2.20
C SER A 503 -10.13 0.04 -2.96
N HIS A 504 -8.86 -0.32 -3.20
CA HIS A 504 -8.43 -1.61 -3.77
C HIS A 504 -8.71 -2.78 -2.81
N LEU A 505 -8.67 -2.59 -1.49
CA LEU A 505 -9.08 -3.63 -0.54
C LEU A 505 -10.59 -3.89 -0.62
N TYR A 506 -11.41 -2.84 -0.67
CA TYR A 506 -12.87 -2.93 -0.75
C TYR A 506 -13.36 -3.65 -2.03
N TYR A 507 -12.88 -3.19 -3.18
CA TYR A 507 -12.14 -4.04 -4.11
C TYR A 507 -12.31 -5.58 -4.07
N TYR A 508 -11.17 -6.19 -3.73
CA TYR A 508 -10.87 -7.62 -3.68
C TYR A 508 -11.50 -8.36 -2.49
N ALA A 509 -12.19 -7.65 -1.61
CA ALA A 509 -12.89 -8.24 -0.48
C ALA A 509 -14.09 -9.07 -0.93
N LYS A 510 -14.30 -10.20 -0.25
CA LYS A 510 -15.53 -10.99 -0.41
C LYS A 510 -16.76 -10.15 -0.10
N LYS A 511 -17.87 -10.48 -0.76
CA LYS A 511 -19.16 -9.78 -0.62
C LYS A 511 -19.59 -9.63 0.84
N GLU A 512 -19.37 -10.64 1.68
CA GLU A 512 -19.72 -10.60 3.10
C GLU A 512 -18.85 -9.63 3.93
N GLN A 513 -17.63 -9.32 3.45
CA GLN A 513 -16.66 -8.47 4.17
C GLN A 513 -16.71 -7.01 3.74
N LYS A 514 -17.28 -6.69 2.56
CA LYS A 514 -17.35 -5.31 2.04
C LYS A 514 -18.02 -4.34 3.01
N ALA A 515 -19.10 -4.76 3.68
CA ALA A 515 -19.79 -3.92 4.67
C ALA A 515 -18.87 -3.55 5.84
N ASN A 516 -18.09 -4.50 6.36
CA ASN A 516 -17.17 -4.27 7.47
C ASN A 516 -16.01 -3.35 7.03
N ILE A 517 -15.46 -3.55 5.83
CA ILE A 517 -14.38 -2.70 5.28
C ILE A 517 -14.87 -1.27 5.07
N LYS A 518 -16.10 -1.09 4.55
CA LYS A 518 -16.68 0.24 4.39
C LYS A 518 -16.96 0.91 5.74
N GLN A 519 -17.44 0.16 6.72
CA GLN A 519 -17.70 0.70 8.06
C GLN A 519 -16.40 1.16 8.75
N SER A 520 -15.28 0.49 8.48
CA SER A 520 -14.01 0.70 9.18
C SER A 520 -12.96 1.38 8.29
N SER A 521 -13.40 2.12 7.27
CA SER A 521 -12.50 2.72 6.27
C SER A 521 -11.53 3.72 6.89
N GLU A 522 -11.99 4.50 7.87
CA GLU A 522 -11.15 5.46 8.60
C GLU A 522 -10.00 4.76 9.33
N ILE A 523 -10.28 3.68 10.06
CA ILE A 523 -9.23 2.89 10.73
C ILE A 523 -8.28 2.25 9.72
N LEU A 524 -8.80 1.65 8.64
CA LEU A 524 -7.95 1.03 7.63
C LEU A 524 -7.04 2.04 6.93
N ALA A 525 -7.57 3.23 6.62
CA ALA A 525 -6.82 4.32 6.02
C ALA A 525 -5.83 4.97 7.01
N SER A 526 -6.09 4.89 8.32
CA SER A 526 -5.23 5.50 9.34
C SER A 526 -3.82 4.89 9.42
N PHE A 527 -3.62 3.70 8.86
CA PHE A 527 -2.29 3.16 8.62
C PHE A 527 -1.68 3.83 7.37
N LYS A 528 -1.30 5.11 7.56
CA LYS A 528 -0.89 6.06 6.52
C LYS A 528 0.15 5.48 5.57
N ASN A 529 1.30 5.09 6.10
CA ASN A 529 2.42 4.54 5.32
C ASN A 529 2.76 3.13 5.82
N ILE A 530 2.83 2.18 4.90
CA ILE A 530 3.21 0.80 5.18
C ILE A 530 4.36 0.43 4.24
N GLY A 531 5.50 0.06 4.82
CA GLY A 531 6.73 -0.25 4.10
C GLY A 531 7.25 -1.62 4.52
N PHE A 532 7.72 -2.42 3.57
CA PHE A 532 8.29 -3.74 3.85
C PHE A 532 9.51 -4.00 2.98
N GLN A 533 10.57 -4.57 3.56
CA GLN A 533 11.77 -5.00 2.86
C GLN A 533 12.15 -6.44 3.18
N LEU A 534 12.63 -7.13 2.14
CA LEU A 534 13.37 -8.38 2.24
C LEU A 534 14.78 -8.19 1.68
N ILE A 535 15.77 -8.51 2.51
CA ILE A 535 17.18 -8.46 2.17
C ILE A 535 17.76 -9.86 2.33
N SER A 536 18.34 -10.40 1.26
CA SER A 536 18.89 -11.74 1.28
C SER A 536 20.10 -11.83 2.21
N GLU A 537 20.06 -12.82 3.10
CA GLU A 537 21.22 -13.30 3.87
C GLU A 537 21.85 -14.55 3.23
N LYS A 538 21.45 -14.87 1.98
CA LYS A 538 21.77 -16.07 1.20
C LYS A 538 21.09 -17.34 1.71
N ASN A 539 21.12 -18.39 0.88
CA ASN A 539 20.60 -19.72 1.19
C ASN A 539 19.13 -19.74 1.67
N GLY A 540 18.26 -19.00 0.98
CA GLY A 540 16.83 -18.97 1.32
C GLY A 540 16.49 -18.28 2.65
N LYS A 541 17.44 -17.58 3.26
CA LYS A 541 17.19 -16.70 4.42
C LYS A 541 17.16 -15.24 3.98
N PHE A 542 16.19 -14.51 4.50
CA PHE A 542 16.08 -13.06 4.34
C PHE A 542 15.99 -12.39 5.72
N SER A 543 16.70 -11.28 5.88
CA SER A 543 16.32 -10.28 6.87
C SER A 543 15.03 -9.60 6.40
N ASN A 544 14.10 -9.37 7.33
CA ASN A 544 12.85 -8.69 7.05
C ASN A 544 12.72 -7.43 7.91
N LYS A 545 12.11 -6.39 7.33
CA LYS A 545 11.78 -5.14 8.01
C LYS A 545 10.42 -4.67 7.56
N LEU A 546 9.52 -4.37 8.49
CA LEU A 546 8.22 -3.76 8.21
C LEU A 546 8.10 -2.50 9.07
N ILE A 547 7.73 -1.38 8.48
CA ILE A 547 7.39 -0.16 9.20
C ILE A 547 5.95 0.19 8.87
N VAL A 548 5.16 0.49 9.89
CA VAL A 548 3.79 0.97 9.75
C VAL A 548 3.67 2.27 10.53
N GLU A 549 3.31 3.36 9.84
CA GLU A 549 2.99 4.64 10.46
C GLU A 549 1.48 4.81 10.58
N HIS A 550 1.05 5.20 11.77
CA HIS A 550 -0.33 5.53 12.05
C HIS A 550 -0.53 7.05 12.10
N ASN A 551 -1.58 7.51 11.43
CA ASN A 551 -2.12 8.84 11.56
C ASN A 551 -3.65 8.73 11.51
N ALA A 552 -4.32 9.15 12.57
CA ALA A 552 -5.78 9.14 12.63
C ALA A 552 -6.44 9.98 11.52
N ASP A 553 -5.68 10.91 10.94
CA ASP A 553 -6.18 11.92 10.03
C ASP A 553 -5.88 11.57 8.57
N ALA A 554 -5.20 10.45 8.33
CA ALA A 554 -4.64 10.11 7.03
C ALA A 554 -5.68 10.07 5.90
N LEU A 555 -6.89 9.58 6.16
CA LEU A 555 -7.96 9.57 5.15
C LEU A 555 -8.37 10.99 4.78
N PHE A 556 -8.63 11.81 5.78
CA PHE A 556 -8.99 13.21 5.58
C PHE A 556 -7.86 13.96 4.84
N ASP A 557 -6.61 13.79 5.28
CA ASP A 557 -5.45 14.46 4.67
C ASP A 557 -5.31 14.08 3.20
N SER A 558 -5.54 12.80 2.86
CA SER A 558 -5.52 12.33 1.47
C SER A 558 -6.67 12.87 0.63
N GLU A 559 -7.88 12.96 1.19
CA GLU A 559 -9.04 13.56 0.50
C GLU A 559 -8.82 15.06 0.25
N LEU A 560 -8.23 15.75 1.22
CA LEU A 560 -7.85 17.15 1.09
C LEU A 560 -6.80 17.35 0.00
N GLU A 561 -5.77 16.51 -0.03
CA GLU A 561 -4.73 16.55 -1.06
C GLU A 561 -5.30 16.30 -2.46
N GLU A 562 -6.23 15.35 -2.62
CA GLU A 562 -6.91 15.10 -3.89
C GLU A 562 -7.74 16.32 -4.33
N ILE A 563 -8.42 16.96 -3.37
CA ILE A 563 -9.14 18.20 -3.60
C ILE A 563 -8.19 19.33 -4.04
N GLU A 564 -7.08 19.54 -3.34
CA GLU A 564 -6.06 20.56 -3.68
C GLU A 564 -5.45 20.29 -5.08
N ASN A 565 -5.02 19.05 -5.34
CA ASN A 565 -4.38 18.66 -6.60
C ASN A 565 -5.31 18.85 -7.80
N SER A 566 -6.59 18.49 -7.65
CA SER A 566 -7.58 18.65 -8.74
C SER A 566 -7.97 20.11 -8.98
N ALA A 567 -7.87 20.98 -7.97
CA ALA A 567 -8.03 22.42 -8.13
C ALA A 567 -6.84 23.05 -8.87
N GLU A 568 -5.63 22.53 -8.70
CA GLU A 568 -4.42 23.05 -9.34
C GLU A 568 -4.29 22.64 -10.83
N GLU A 569 -5.22 21.85 -11.37
CA GLU A 569 -5.28 21.49 -12.80
C GLU A 569 -5.86 22.62 -13.65
N LEU A 570 -5.06 23.68 -13.83
CA LEU A 570 -5.43 24.84 -14.63
C LEU A 570 -5.06 24.67 -16.10
N TYR A 571 -5.93 25.13 -17.01
CA TYR A 571 -5.69 25.15 -18.46
C TYR A 571 -4.90 26.38 -18.93
N VAL A 572 -4.22 27.08 -18.02
CA VAL A 572 -3.31 28.19 -18.37
C VAL A 572 -2.18 27.69 -19.29
N SER A 573 -1.63 26.51 -19.02
CA SER A 573 -0.59 25.90 -19.86
C SER A 573 -1.06 25.56 -21.28
N GLU A 574 -2.37 25.38 -21.50
CA GLU A 574 -2.91 25.20 -22.85
C GLU A 574 -2.89 26.51 -23.63
N PHE A 575 -3.18 27.65 -23.00
CA PHE A 575 -2.97 28.96 -23.63
C PHE A 575 -1.50 29.18 -24.00
N ASP A 576 -0.57 28.85 -23.10
CA ASP A 576 0.87 28.94 -23.37
C ASP A 576 1.28 28.06 -24.56
N SER A 577 0.70 26.85 -24.65
CA SER A 577 0.95 25.93 -25.76
C SER A 577 0.46 26.48 -27.10
N LEU A 578 -0.66 27.22 -27.12
CA LEU A 578 -1.13 27.91 -28.32
C LEU A 578 -0.21 29.08 -28.70
N LEU A 579 0.27 29.84 -27.72
CA LEU A 579 1.20 30.96 -27.91
C LEU A 579 2.57 30.51 -28.44
N ALA A 580 3.03 29.34 -27.99
CA ALA A 580 4.32 28.74 -28.36
C ALA A 580 4.40 28.21 -29.81
N ILE A 581 3.27 28.16 -30.55
CA ILE A 581 3.31 27.81 -31.98
C ILE A 581 4.13 28.87 -32.70
N GLU A 582 5.12 28.49 -33.50
CA GLU A 582 5.95 29.46 -34.23
C GLU A 582 5.32 29.83 -35.58
N LEU A 583 5.56 31.07 -36.02
CA LEU A 583 5.17 31.50 -37.37
C LEU A 583 6.17 30.94 -38.39
N PRO A 584 5.71 30.45 -39.56
CA PRO A 584 6.62 29.96 -40.58
C PRO A 584 7.41 31.11 -41.23
N ASP A 585 8.67 30.85 -41.58
CA ASP A 585 9.60 31.85 -42.15
C ASP A 585 9.10 32.54 -43.43
N ASN A 586 8.19 31.89 -44.16
CA ASN A 586 7.63 32.36 -45.43
C ASN A 586 6.29 33.08 -45.28
N ALA A 587 5.88 33.46 -44.07
CA ALA A 587 4.58 34.06 -43.84
C ALA A 587 4.47 35.44 -44.50
N GLU A 588 3.45 35.62 -45.34
CA GLU A 588 3.27 36.85 -46.12
C GLU A 588 2.54 37.94 -45.31
N ASP A 589 3.12 39.14 -45.30
CA ASP A 589 2.58 40.29 -44.61
C ASP A 589 1.18 40.71 -45.11
N GLY A 590 0.30 41.04 -44.17
CA GLY A 590 -1.06 41.49 -44.43
C GLY A 590 -2.07 40.39 -44.81
N LYS A 591 -1.62 39.14 -45.01
CA LYS A 591 -2.46 37.99 -45.39
C LYS A 591 -2.76 37.06 -44.22
N THR A 592 -3.69 36.12 -44.44
CA THR A 592 -3.97 35.01 -43.52
C THR A 592 -2.88 33.96 -43.66
N CYS A 593 -2.20 33.68 -42.55
CA CYS A 593 -1.27 32.58 -42.39
C CYS A 593 -2.01 31.32 -41.96
N LYS A 594 -1.56 30.17 -42.46
CA LYS A 594 -2.07 28.84 -42.11
C LYS A 594 -0.89 27.95 -41.72
N ILE A 595 -1.02 27.31 -40.57
CA ILE A 595 -0.03 26.41 -39.99
C ILE A 595 -0.70 25.04 -39.90
N TYR A 596 -0.01 24.00 -40.36
CA TYR A 596 -0.51 22.62 -40.41
C TYR A 596 0.17 21.77 -39.34
N PHE A 597 -0.44 20.64 -38.96
CA PHE A 597 0.14 19.73 -37.96
C PHE A 597 1.43 19.05 -38.47
N GLU A 598 1.46 18.68 -39.76
CA GLU A 598 2.62 18.14 -40.46
C GLU A 598 2.76 18.87 -41.81
N ASP A 599 3.98 18.94 -42.36
CA ASP A 599 4.29 19.70 -43.60
C ASP A 599 3.48 19.24 -44.83
N ASP A 600 3.07 17.97 -44.88
CA ASP A 600 2.26 17.38 -45.95
C ASP A 600 0.80 17.12 -45.55
N SER A 601 0.39 17.53 -44.34
CA SER A 601 -0.97 17.37 -43.85
C SER A 601 -1.90 18.45 -44.41
N THR A 602 -3.18 18.08 -44.52
CA THR A 602 -4.27 19.04 -44.81
C THR A 602 -4.98 19.50 -43.54
N GLN A 603 -4.62 18.93 -42.38
CA GLN A 603 -5.17 19.28 -41.08
C GLN A 603 -4.50 20.54 -40.56
N LEU A 604 -5.32 21.57 -40.40
CA LEU A 604 -4.89 22.87 -39.92
C LEU A 604 -4.62 22.79 -38.42
N ARG A 605 -3.53 23.38 -37.96
CA ARG A 605 -3.15 23.55 -36.55
C ARG A 605 -3.47 24.95 -36.04
N ALA A 606 -3.20 25.97 -36.85
CA ALA A 606 -3.54 27.36 -36.54
C ALA A 606 -3.76 28.20 -37.80
N GLU A 607 -4.60 29.24 -37.70
CA GLU A 607 -4.69 30.29 -38.72
C GLU A 607 -5.01 31.66 -38.12
N GLY A 608 -4.56 32.71 -38.82
CA GLY A 608 -4.85 34.09 -38.45
C GLY A 608 -4.11 35.09 -39.34
N ARG A 609 -4.35 36.38 -39.14
CA ARG A 609 -3.71 37.43 -39.95
C ARG A 609 -2.32 37.75 -39.40
N ILE A 610 -1.42 38.14 -40.30
CA ILE A 610 -0.10 38.65 -39.96
C ILE A 610 0.04 40.10 -40.42
N ARG A 611 0.68 40.93 -39.62
CA ARG A 611 1.13 42.27 -39.97
C ARG A 611 2.53 42.53 -39.39
N ASP A 612 3.42 43.12 -40.18
CA ASP A 612 4.81 43.43 -39.85
C ASP A 612 5.58 42.22 -39.30
N GLY A 613 5.30 41.04 -39.86
CA GLY A 613 5.91 39.77 -39.43
C GLY A 613 5.40 39.23 -38.09
N LYS A 614 4.33 39.80 -37.54
CA LYS A 614 3.74 39.42 -36.24
C LYS A 614 2.27 39.02 -36.39
N ARG A 615 1.75 38.28 -35.41
CA ARG A 615 0.32 37.96 -35.32
C ARG A 615 -0.50 39.24 -35.15
N GLU A 616 -1.62 39.33 -35.86
CA GLU A 616 -2.59 40.41 -35.72
C GLU A 616 -4.03 39.89 -35.77
N GLY A 617 -4.88 40.45 -34.92
CA GLY A 617 -6.31 40.16 -34.88
C GLY A 617 -6.62 38.76 -34.34
N MET A 618 -7.78 38.24 -34.71
CA MET A 618 -8.23 36.94 -34.22
C MET A 618 -7.45 35.80 -34.90
N TRP A 619 -6.86 34.95 -34.06
CA TRP A 619 -6.24 33.69 -34.42
C TRP A 619 -7.07 32.53 -33.89
N ARG A 620 -7.17 31.47 -34.68
CA ARG A 620 -7.85 30.22 -34.31
C ARG A 620 -6.86 29.08 -34.34
N PHE A 621 -7.03 28.18 -33.38
CA PHE A 621 -6.22 27.00 -33.18
C PHE A 621 -7.13 25.78 -33.21
N TYR A 622 -6.62 24.66 -33.71
CA TYR A 622 -7.42 23.50 -34.06
C TYR A 622 -6.82 22.23 -33.47
N TYR A 623 -7.68 21.30 -33.05
CA TYR A 623 -7.33 19.92 -32.77
C TYR A 623 -7.08 19.14 -34.07
N GLU A 624 -6.41 17.99 -34.00
CA GLU A 624 -6.24 17.08 -35.16
C GLU A 624 -7.59 16.58 -35.71
N SER A 625 -8.64 16.54 -34.87
CA SER A 625 -10.01 16.25 -35.28
C SER A 625 -10.56 17.26 -36.29
N GLY A 626 -9.97 18.46 -36.36
CA GLY A 626 -10.42 19.61 -37.13
C GLY A 626 -11.33 20.56 -36.36
N GLN A 627 -11.67 20.25 -35.11
CA GLN A 627 -12.44 21.14 -34.24
C GLN A 627 -11.57 22.29 -33.71
N ILE A 628 -12.19 23.40 -33.33
CA ILE A 628 -11.47 24.55 -32.78
C ILE A 628 -11.01 24.20 -31.37
N GLN A 629 -9.71 24.21 -31.13
CA GLN A 629 -9.10 24.07 -29.81
C GLN A 629 -9.18 25.37 -29.01
N GLY A 630 -8.99 26.51 -29.69
CA GLY A 630 -9.01 27.80 -29.02
C GLY A 630 -8.98 28.99 -29.98
N SER A 631 -9.18 30.17 -29.41
CA SER A 631 -9.07 31.44 -30.12
C SER A 631 -8.43 32.51 -29.25
N LEU A 632 -7.51 33.28 -29.84
CA LEU A 632 -6.80 34.37 -29.19
C LEU A 632 -6.85 35.61 -30.11
N MET A 633 -6.93 36.79 -29.51
CA MET A 633 -6.81 38.06 -30.23
C MET A 633 -5.41 38.63 -30.01
N PHE A 634 -4.80 39.16 -31.07
CA PHE A 634 -3.44 39.70 -31.03
C PHE A 634 -3.37 41.16 -31.48
N GLU A 635 -2.55 41.96 -30.80
CA GLU A 635 -2.17 43.32 -31.17
C GLU A 635 -0.64 43.45 -31.06
N ASP A 636 0.01 43.93 -32.13
CA ASP A 636 1.48 44.05 -32.23
C ASP A 636 2.28 42.78 -31.87
N GLY A 637 1.67 41.62 -32.10
CA GLY A 637 2.24 40.28 -31.85
C GLY A 637 1.95 39.71 -30.47
N GLU A 638 1.39 40.48 -29.55
CA GLU A 638 1.06 40.05 -28.18
C GLU A 638 -0.43 39.73 -28.06
N PRO A 639 -0.82 38.72 -27.25
CA PRO A 639 -2.23 38.45 -26.99
C PRO A 639 -2.88 39.60 -26.21
N THR A 640 -4.11 39.95 -26.59
CA THR A 640 -4.90 41.03 -25.98
C THR A 640 -6.39 40.68 -25.97
N GLY A 641 -7.14 41.16 -24.98
CA GLY A 641 -8.56 40.90 -24.82
C GLY A 641 -8.87 39.43 -24.56
N LYS A 642 -10.06 38.98 -24.96
CA LYS A 642 -10.60 37.69 -24.53
C LYS A 642 -10.02 36.51 -25.32
N GLY A 643 -9.39 35.57 -24.60
CA GLY A 643 -9.00 34.25 -25.08
C GLY A 643 -9.98 33.16 -24.67
N LEU A 644 -10.16 32.16 -25.53
CA LEU A 644 -11.07 31.02 -25.32
C LEU A 644 -10.37 29.69 -25.65
N LEU A 645 -10.64 28.67 -24.84
CA LEU A 645 -10.34 27.26 -25.13
C LEU A 645 -11.65 26.46 -25.18
N TYR A 646 -11.68 25.40 -25.99
CA TYR A 646 -12.86 24.57 -26.21
C TYR A 646 -12.54 23.08 -26.01
N TYR A 647 -13.57 22.27 -25.73
CA TYR A 647 -13.46 20.81 -25.73
C TYR A 647 -13.46 20.23 -27.15
N ASP A 648 -12.75 19.11 -27.36
CA ASP A 648 -12.76 18.33 -28.61
C ASP A 648 -14.02 17.43 -28.69
N GLU A 649 -15.20 18.06 -28.71
CA GLU A 649 -16.52 17.41 -28.83
C GLU A 649 -17.40 18.06 -29.92
N GLU A 650 -18.37 17.32 -30.46
CA GLU A 650 -19.15 17.69 -31.66
C GLU A 650 -19.87 19.06 -31.58
N ASP A 651 -20.29 19.48 -30.38
CA ASP A 651 -20.95 20.78 -30.13
C ASP A 651 -20.04 21.81 -29.39
N GLY A 652 -18.78 21.45 -29.08
CA GLY A 652 -17.70 22.33 -28.62
C GLY A 652 -18.03 23.27 -27.45
N GLY A 653 -18.18 22.73 -26.23
CA GLY A 653 -18.32 23.55 -25.01
C GLY A 653 -17.07 24.40 -24.73
N THR A 654 -17.24 25.58 -24.12
CA THR A 654 -16.11 26.39 -23.64
C THR A 654 -15.45 25.66 -22.47
N LYS A 655 -14.14 25.46 -22.57
CA LYS A 655 -13.31 24.76 -21.58
C LYS A 655 -12.66 25.74 -20.60
N ALA A 656 -12.14 26.85 -21.13
CA ALA A 656 -11.59 27.94 -20.34
C ALA A 656 -11.69 29.27 -21.07
N GLN A 657 -11.67 30.37 -20.31
CA GLN A 657 -11.55 31.72 -20.83
C GLN A 657 -10.67 32.57 -19.93
N ALA A 658 -9.94 33.49 -20.54
CA ALA A 658 -9.05 34.43 -19.87
C ALA A 658 -9.08 35.76 -20.63
N ASP A 659 -8.93 36.87 -19.92
CA ASP A 659 -8.66 38.17 -20.55
C ASP A 659 -7.14 38.41 -20.52
N PHE A 660 -6.61 38.96 -21.61
CA PHE A 660 -5.18 39.26 -21.77
C PHE A 660 -4.96 40.77 -21.91
N GLU A 661 -3.95 41.28 -21.21
CA GLU A 661 -3.43 42.65 -21.34
C GLU A 661 -1.90 42.60 -21.38
N ASP A 662 -1.29 43.32 -22.33
CA ASP A 662 0.17 43.34 -22.54
C ASP A 662 0.83 41.95 -22.60
N GLY A 663 0.15 40.99 -23.23
CA GLY A 663 0.65 39.63 -23.41
C GLY A 663 0.45 38.69 -22.21
N GLN A 664 -0.16 39.16 -21.12
CA GLN A 664 -0.34 38.42 -19.87
C GLN A 664 -1.82 38.32 -19.51
N ILE A 665 -2.18 37.32 -18.70
CA ILE A 665 -3.56 37.21 -18.18
C ILE A 665 -3.81 38.34 -17.18
N GLU A 666 -4.91 39.07 -17.34
CA GLU A 666 -5.38 40.15 -16.47
C GLU A 666 -6.89 39.99 -16.21
N GLY A 667 -7.34 40.19 -14.98
CA GLY A 667 -8.75 40.03 -14.63
C GLY A 667 -9.13 38.58 -14.29
N THR A 668 -10.35 38.15 -14.62
CA THR A 668 -10.87 36.86 -14.14
C THR A 668 -10.57 35.72 -15.13
N TYR A 669 -9.78 34.76 -14.69
CA TYR A 669 -9.63 33.46 -15.34
C TYR A 669 -10.79 32.54 -14.94
N LEU A 670 -11.43 31.90 -15.93
CA LEU A 670 -12.58 31.02 -15.72
C LEU A 670 -12.40 29.69 -16.45
N GLU A 671 -12.72 28.60 -15.78
CA GLU A 671 -12.79 27.26 -16.37
C GLU A 671 -14.18 26.66 -16.18
N TYR A 672 -14.51 25.73 -17.07
CA TYR A 672 -15.78 25.03 -17.05
C TYR A 672 -15.55 23.53 -17.18
N TYR A 673 -16.49 22.75 -16.63
CA TYR A 673 -16.63 21.33 -16.94
C TYR A 673 -17.28 21.15 -18.32
N SER A 674 -17.21 19.94 -18.89
CA SER A 674 -17.86 19.64 -20.19
C SER A 674 -19.38 19.76 -20.15
N ASN A 675 -19.99 19.68 -18.95
CA ASN A 675 -21.41 19.97 -18.74
C ASN A 675 -21.75 21.48 -18.76
N GLY A 676 -20.75 22.36 -18.84
CA GLY A 676 -20.89 23.82 -18.86
C GLY A 676 -20.91 24.49 -17.48
N GLU A 677 -20.89 23.73 -16.38
CA GLU A 677 -20.82 24.27 -15.02
C GLU A 677 -19.43 24.87 -14.74
N SER A 678 -19.38 25.87 -13.86
CA SER A 678 -18.11 26.49 -13.48
C SER A 678 -17.21 25.47 -12.78
N LYS A 679 -15.97 25.35 -13.23
CA LYS A 679 -14.93 24.50 -12.61
C LYS A 679 -14.01 25.34 -11.73
N THR A 680 -13.62 26.53 -12.21
CA THR A 680 -12.66 27.41 -11.55
C THR A 680 -12.94 28.88 -11.85
N SER A 681 -12.68 29.77 -10.90
CA SER A 681 -12.65 31.23 -11.05
C SER A 681 -11.50 31.81 -10.24
N ILE A 682 -10.54 32.47 -10.88
CA ILE A 682 -9.35 33.05 -10.23
C ILE A 682 -9.13 34.47 -10.75
N GLU A 683 -8.88 35.42 -9.86
CA GLU A 683 -8.43 36.77 -10.22
C GLU A 683 -6.92 36.78 -10.51
N TYR A 684 -6.55 37.42 -11.62
CA TYR A 684 -5.18 37.62 -12.08
C TYR A 684 -4.86 39.10 -12.19
N SER A 685 -3.62 39.46 -11.84
CA SER A 685 -3.03 40.76 -12.12
C SER A 685 -1.55 40.60 -12.46
N GLU A 686 -1.08 41.31 -13.48
CA GLU A 686 0.29 41.22 -14.02
C GLU A 686 0.70 39.77 -14.31
N GLY A 687 -0.21 39.00 -14.92
CA GLY A 687 0.02 37.61 -15.31
C GLY A 687 0.09 36.61 -14.15
N LYS A 688 -0.22 37.01 -12.92
CA LYS A 688 -0.19 36.14 -11.73
C LYS A 688 -1.53 36.11 -11.02
N PRO A 689 -1.90 34.99 -10.37
CA PRO A 689 -3.03 34.98 -9.46
C PRO A 689 -2.89 36.06 -8.37
N ASP A 690 -3.84 37.00 -8.29
CA ASP A 690 -3.89 38.08 -7.30
C ASP A 690 -5.35 38.48 -7.08
N GLY A 691 -5.94 38.06 -5.95
CA GLY A 691 -7.34 38.26 -5.61
C GLY A 691 -8.10 36.96 -5.30
N GLU A 692 -9.43 36.98 -5.41
CA GLU A 692 -10.29 35.84 -5.05
C GLU A 692 -10.04 34.61 -5.95
N ALA A 693 -10.07 33.42 -5.34
CA ALA A 693 -10.03 32.15 -6.06
C ALA A 693 -11.11 31.19 -5.54
N LYS A 694 -11.83 30.56 -6.46
CA LYS A 694 -12.87 29.56 -6.20
C LYS A 694 -12.74 28.39 -7.16
N PHE A 695 -12.89 27.19 -6.62
CA PHE A 695 -12.89 25.92 -7.33
C PHE A 695 -14.17 25.21 -6.98
N TYR A 696 -14.76 24.49 -7.93
CA TYR A 696 -16.07 23.88 -7.80
C TYR A 696 -16.02 22.39 -8.11
N TYR A 697 -17.01 21.65 -7.65
CA TYR A 697 -17.34 20.31 -8.13
C TYR A 697 -18.19 20.40 -9.42
N ASP A 698 -18.30 19.31 -10.18
CA ASP A 698 -19.13 19.24 -11.39
C ASP A 698 -20.64 19.43 -11.11
N SER A 699 -21.04 19.21 -9.86
CA SER A 699 -22.35 19.55 -9.29
C SER A 699 -22.60 21.05 -9.12
N GLY A 700 -21.56 21.89 -9.25
CA GLY A 700 -21.59 23.34 -9.03
C GLY A 700 -21.38 23.77 -7.57
N ASN A 701 -21.25 22.83 -6.63
CA ASN A 701 -20.92 23.14 -5.24
C ASN A 701 -19.48 23.64 -5.12
N ILE A 702 -19.23 24.58 -4.21
CA ILE A 702 -17.86 25.06 -3.94
C ILE A 702 -17.05 23.89 -3.39
N LYS A 703 -15.86 23.72 -3.94
CA LYS A 703 -14.86 22.72 -3.55
C LYS A 703 -13.77 23.37 -2.70
N ILE A 704 -13.24 24.50 -3.17
CA ILE A 704 -12.22 25.29 -2.47
C ILE A 704 -12.49 26.78 -2.70
N GLU A 705 -12.27 27.62 -1.68
CA GLU A 705 -12.19 29.06 -1.86
C GLU A 705 -11.06 29.68 -1.02
N GLY A 706 -10.48 30.77 -1.53
CA GLY A 706 -9.38 31.49 -0.88
C GLY A 706 -8.99 32.74 -1.64
N GLU A 707 -7.80 33.26 -1.33
CA GLU A 707 -7.23 34.45 -1.96
C GLU A 707 -5.77 34.17 -2.38
N TYR A 708 -5.35 34.72 -3.51
CA TYR A 708 -3.95 34.76 -3.94
C TYR A 708 -3.39 36.18 -3.83
N LYS A 709 -2.07 36.30 -3.63
CA LYS A 709 -1.33 37.56 -3.72
C LYS A 709 0.01 37.33 -4.39
N GLU A 710 0.26 38.05 -5.48
CA GLU A 710 1.47 37.90 -6.30
C GLU A 710 1.78 36.42 -6.69
N GLY A 711 0.73 35.63 -6.94
CA GLY A 711 0.80 34.21 -7.29
C GLY A 711 0.90 33.24 -6.12
N LEU A 712 0.83 33.71 -4.87
CA LEU A 712 0.94 32.87 -3.67
C LEU A 712 -0.38 32.83 -2.88
N LYS A 713 -0.77 31.64 -2.40
CA LYS A 713 -1.95 31.46 -1.54
C LYS A 713 -1.83 32.37 -0.30
N GLN A 714 -2.80 33.25 -0.09
CA GLN A 714 -2.88 34.19 1.04
C GLN A 714 -4.13 33.92 1.89
N GLY A 715 -3.99 34.09 3.21
CA GLY A 715 -5.12 34.03 4.12
C GLY A 715 -5.66 32.61 4.34
N LYS A 716 -6.94 32.52 4.69
CA LYS A 716 -7.58 31.24 5.01
C LYS A 716 -8.21 30.64 3.76
N TRP A 717 -7.70 29.48 3.38
CA TRP A 717 -8.31 28.62 2.37
C TRP A 717 -9.34 27.71 3.03
N ARG A 718 -10.54 27.65 2.46
CA ARG A 718 -11.64 26.78 2.92
C ARG A 718 -11.88 25.68 1.91
N HIS A 719 -12.04 24.46 2.42
CA HIS A 719 -12.28 23.26 1.63
C HIS A 719 -13.63 22.69 2.04
N TYR A 720 -14.37 22.19 1.07
CA TYR A 720 -15.73 21.71 1.26
C TYR A 720 -15.87 20.33 0.62
N THR A 721 -16.73 19.50 1.20
CA THR A 721 -17.12 18.23 0.59
C THR A 721 -18.04 18.50 -0.61
N GLU A 722 -18.27 17.46 -1.42
CA GLU A 722 -19.21 17.56 -2.56
C GLU A 722 -20.66 17.85 -2.11
N THR A 723 -21.03 17.52 -0.87
CA THR A 723 -22.32 17.87 -0.27
C THR A 723 -22.42 19.34 0.17
N GLY A 724 -21.31 20.08 0.11
CA GLY A 724 -21.21 21.47 0.54
C GLY A 724 -20.89 21.66 2.02
N ASP A 725 -20.54 20.58 2.73
CA ASP A 725 -20.15 20.65 4.14
C ASP A 725 -18.70 21.14 4.25
N LEU A 726 -18.45 22.09 5.15
CA LEU A 726 -17.09 22.57 5.39
C LEU A 726 -16.25 21.45 6.02
N MET A 727 -15.11 21.14 5.41
CA MET A 727 -14.16 20.17 5.94
C MET A 727 -13.35 20.81 7.09
N ASP A 728 -13.42 20.25 8.30
CA ASP A 728 -12.76 20.80 9.50
C ASP A 728 -11.83 19.80 10.20
N LYS A 729 -10.71 20.32 10.76
CA LYS A 729 -9.96 19.66 11.85
C LYS A 729 -9.36 20.64 12.88
N GLU A 730 -9.85 21.89 12.85
CA GLU A 730 -9.46 23.07 13.62
C GLU A 730 -8.20 23.83 13.14
N LYS A 731 -8.34 24.44 11.94
CA LYS A 731 -7.46 25.42 11.23
C LYS A 731 -6.23 24.85 10.51
N TRP A 732 -6.43 24.34 9.30
CA TRP A 732 -5.38 23.97 8.33
C TRP A 732 -4.26 25.04 8.20
N LYS A 733 -3.05 24.72 8.65
CA LYS A 733 -1.83 25.55 8.49
C LYS A 733 -1.30 25.44 7.05
N LYS A 734 -1.74 26.32 6.17
CA LYS A 734 -0.93 26.81 5.03
C LYS A 734 -1.10 28.32 4.93
N ASP A 735 -0.72 29.05 5.98
CA ASP A 735 -0.22 30.42 5.79
C ASP A 735 1.11 30.26 5.03
N GLN A 736 1.08 30.25 3.69
CA GLN A 736 2.29 30.51 2.91
C GLN A 736 2.61 32.01 2.92
N GLN A 737 2.61 32.62 4.12
CA GLN A 737 3.19 33.94 4.29
C GLN A 737 4.70 33.80 4.28
N LYS A 738 5.33 34.23 3.18
CA LYS A 738 6.76 34.48 3.19
C LYS A 738 7.03 35.71 4.06
N THR A 739 7.39 35.52 5.33
CA THR A 739 8.04 36.59 6.11
C THR A 739 9.35 36.97 5.43
N ARG A 740 9.35 38.07 4.69
CA ARG A 740 10.55 38.86 4.43
C ARG A 740 10.40 40.20 5.12
N LYS A 741 11.08 40.37 6.25
CA LYS A 741 11.71 41.65 6.58
C LYS A 741 13.22 41.47 6.51
N LYS A 742 13.78 41.82 5.36
CA LYS A 742 15.07 42.48 5.34
C LYS A 742 14.79 43.88 5.85
N ASP A 743 15.36 44.24 7.00
CA ASP A 743 15.68 45.63 7.30
C ASP A 743 16.83 45.68 8.31
N GLN A 744 17.91 46.29 7.84
CA GLN A 744 19.14 46.78 8.49
C GLN A 744 20.24 45.79 8.86
#